data_AF-W3X128-F1
#
_entry.id   AF-W3X128-F1
#
_cell.length_a   1.000
_cell.length_b   1.000
_cell.length_c   1.000
_cell.angle_alpha   90.00
_cell.angle_beta   90.00
_cell.angle_gamma   90.00
#
_symmetry.space_group_name_H-M   'P 1'
#
loop_
_entity.id
_entity.type
_entity.pdbx_description
1 polymer ?
#
loop_
_entity_poly.entity_id
_entity_poly.type
_entity_poly.pdbx_seq_one_letter_code
_entity_poly.pdbx_strand_id
1 'polypeptide(L)'
;MEDATKVQGNGRIEVNLTPAVYRRLSRLFPDPKPAPSDNEGHEEDPPPSYDDVTSTRFPTPLNIVIQVVGSRGDVQPFIALGNELQRHGHRVRLATHDVFHDFIRNSSLEFFPIGGDPADLMAYMVKNPGLIPSMKSLRAGDIQHKRRMVATMLDGCWRSCVHPDPDTGIPFVADAIIANPPSFAHVHCAEALSIPLHLMFTMPWSPTRAYAHPLADIKIKTPHISPEAANYFSYGVVEWMTWQGLGDVINEWRESIDLEAVPFSEGPSLVQTQKIPFTYCWSPSLVPKPFDWPGHIDVCGFFFREAPIFEPNKQLRAFLDAGPPPVYIGFGSIVIDDPSRLTAMIVDTVKRTGIRALISKGWSKLGFVDGQEVQSESIMLLDDCPHEWLFQHVAAVIHHGGAGTTACGLRYGVPTTIVPFFGDQPFWGEMVAAAGAGANPIPHQALTCEILADAIRFCLRPETFAAAKKISDRMRAELGVVRAVQSFHAQLPPVEKLQCDILPEQPAAWNYRGRRQDLKLSKVAYEILKEHLKLGRKSVTLYETKPVTIEPRRWDPVTSTTSAAIGYGVDMTKAVTDVVAKPVRVYRKAAFARKQQRSLEDTTAVAPGTVQQTTLNDLGKTQAASRPELPRPRSCGAPIGAAAVACASSLGHILTLHTKGVFVDVPLATTEGLRAIPKLYGHEVRDHGPVRDWKSGAEVAGKNFAYGLTEGIVDLFVEPVRGGRQEGALGVAKGLGKGLVSIGTKIPSGKFMQLICIMAYN
;
A
#
# COMPACT_ATOMS: atom_id res chain seq x y z
N MET A 1 12.81 -3.59 -20.59
CA MET A 1 13.28 -3.82 -19.21
C MET A 1 13.42 -5.31 -18.94
N GLU A 2 12.57 -6.15 -19.55
CA GLU A 2 12.62 -7.62 -19.48
C GLU A 2 14.01 -8.23 -19.73
N ASP A 3 14.79 -7.73 -20.69
CA ASP A 3 16.16 -8.23 -20.95
C ASP A 3 17.20 -7.87 -19.87
N ALA A 4 16.89 -6.93 -18.97
CA ALA A 4 17.83 -6.40 -17.96
C ALA A 4 17.58 -6.92 -16.54
N THR A 5 16.51 -7.70 -16.32
CA THR A 5 16.07 -8.16 -15.01
C THR A 5 16.01 -9.69 -14.91
N LYS A 6 16.66 -10.30 -13.93
CA LYS A 6 16.55 -11.74 -13.62
C LYS A 6 16.16 -11.94 -12.16
N VAL A 7 15.30 -12.90 -11.85
CA VAL A 7 14.97 -13.24 -10.45
C VAL A 7 15.94 -14.29 -9.93
N GLN A 8 16.53 -14.04 -8.77
CA GLN A 8 17.42 -14.98 -8.07
C GLN A 8 16.62 -15.90 -7.14
N GLY A 9 17.24 -17.02 -6.71
CA GLY A 9 16.60 -18.00 -5.82
C GLY A 9 16.26 -17.47 -4.42
N ASN A 10 16.80 -16.31 -4.02
CA ASN A 10 16.48 -15.59 -2.78
C ASN A 10 15.33 -14.57 -2.94
N GLY A 11 14.80 -14.43 -4.16
CA GLY A 11 13.67 -13.58 -4.45
C GLY A 11 13.91 -12.13 -4.74
N ARG A 12 15.13 -11.66 -4.68
CA ARG A 12 15.38 -10.28 -5.03
C ARG A 12 15.46 -10.16 -6.56
N ILE A 13 14.97 -9.04 -7.12
CA ILE A 13 15.12 -8.77 -8.55
C ILE A 13 16.58 -8.38 -8.82
N GLU A 14 17.31 -9.19 -9.58
CA GLU A 14 18.59 -8.78 -10.16
C GLU A 14 18.34 -7.73 -11.24
N VAL A 15 18.65 -6.47 -10.95
CA VAL A 15 18.64 -5.39 -11.95
C VAL A 15 20.05 -5.17 -12.46
N ASN A 16 20.29 -5.49 -13.74
CA ASN A 16 21.54 -5.13 -14.40
C ASN A 16 21.43 -3.70 -14.95
N LEU A 17 21.89 -2.73 -14.17
CA LEU A 17 21.94 -1.33 -14.58
C LEU A 17 23.07 -1.12 -15.60
N THR A 18 22.74 -1.24 -16.89
CA THR A 18 23.63 -0.77 -17.97
C THR A 18 23.52 0.75 -18.13
N PRO A 19 24.52 1.44 -18.72
CA PRO A 19 24.45 2.90 -18.94
C PRO A 19 23.22 3.35 -19.73
N ALA A 20 22.73 2.52 -20.66
CA ALA A 20 21.53 2.80 -21.43
C ALA A 20 20.25 2.69 -20.57
N VAL A 21 20.17 1.68 -19.71
CA VAL A 21 19.04 1.49 -18.77
C VAL A 21 19.04 2.62 -17.73
N TYR A 22 20.20 2.95 -17.15
CA TYR A 22 20.36 4.06 -16.22
C TYR A 22 19.91 5.39 -16.84
N ARG A 23 20.32 5.69 -18.08
CA ARG A 23 19.91 6.93 -18.79
C ARG A 23 18.40 7.01 -19.01
N ARG A 24 17.71 5.86 -19.19
CA ARG A 24 16.24 5.83 -19.31
C ARG A 24 15.57 5.99 -17.95
N LEU A 25 16.06 5.27 -16.93
CA LEU A 25 15.52 5.34 -15.57
C LEU A 25 15.66 6.73 -14.96
N SER A 26 16.82 7.37 -15.11
CA SER A 26 17.07 8.75 -14.65
C SER A 26 16.18 9.81 -15.30
N ARG A 27 15.58 9.52 -16.46
CA ARG A 27 14.56 10.39 -17.05
C ARG A 27 13.19 10.19 -16.41
N LEU A 28 12.80 8.93 -16.16
CA LEU A 28 11.50 8.57 -15.57
C LEU A 28 11.43 8.87 -14.06
N PHE A 29 12.55 8.63 -13.37
CA PHE A 29 12.74 8.81 -11.95
C PHE A 29 13.98 9.68 -11.75
N PRO A 30 13.86 11.02 -11.86
CA PRO A 30 15.00 11.89 -11.66
C PRO A 30 15.58 11.67 -10.25
N ASP A 31 16.87 11.34 -10.22
CA ASP A 31 17.68 11.29 -9.00
C ASP A 31 17.92 12.75 -8.58
N PRO A 32 17.37 13.22 -7.44
CA PRO A 32 17.62 14.58 -6.98
C PRO A 32 19.11 14.76 -6.76
N LYS A 33 19.68 15.84 -7.31
CA LYS A 33 21.08 16.19 -7.02
C LYS A 33 21.22 16.40 -5.52
N PRO A 34 22.29 15.91 -4.89
CA PRO A 34 22.51 16.10 -3.47
C PRO A 34 22.47 17.60 -3.16
N ALA A 35 21.78 17.96 -2.08
CA ALA A 35 22.00 19.25 -1.44
C ALA A 35 23.51 19.35 -1.07
N PRO A 36 24.13 20.54 -1.14
CA PRO A 36 25.51 20.70 -0.71
C PRO A 36 25.66 20.10 0.69
N SER A 37 26.62 19.18 0.81
CA SER A 37 26.87 18.44 2.05
C SER A 37 27.39 19.40 3.11
N ASP A 38 26.61 19.65 4.15
CA ASP A 38 27.17 19.99 5.45
C ASP A 38 27.75 18.69 6.02
N ASN A 39 28.94 18.36 5.51
CA ASN A 39 29.72 17.17 5.86
C ASN A 39 30.45 17.43 7.18
N GLU A 40 29.73 17.87 8.21
CA GLU A 40 30.24 17.89 9.58
C GLU A 40 29.88 16.57 10.24
N GLY A 41 30.90 15.89 10.77
CA GLY A 41 30.79 14.56 11.35
C GLY A 41 29.71 14.51 12.43
N HIS A 42 28.86 13.50 12.36
CA HIS A 42 27.89 13.25 13.41
C HIS A 42 28.62 12.88 14.71
N GLU A 43 28.56 13.79 15.68
CA GLU A 43 28.41 13.39 17.07
C GLU A 43 27.18 12.46 17.18
N GLU A 44 27.25 11.47 18.06
CA GLU A 44 26.13 10.60 18.37
C GLU A 44 24.98 11.44 18.94
N ASP A 45 24.13 11.99 18.07
CA ASP A 45 22.97 12.74 18.52
C ASP A 45 22.17 11.84 19.48
N PRO A 46 21.90 12.30 20.72
CA PRO A 46 21.11 11.54 21.66
C PRO A 46 19.73 11.25 21.05
N PRO A 47 19.06 10.15 21.44
CA PRO A 47 17.68 9.93 21.03
C PRO A 47 16.86 11.21 21.31
N PRO A 48 15.97 11.63 20.40
CA PRO A 48 15.28 12.91 20.51
C PRO A 48 14.65 13.04 21.88
N SER A 49 14.88 14.17 22.57
CA SER A 49 14.32 14.41 23.91
C SER A 49 12.80 14.14 23.90
N TYR A 50 12.34 13.39 24.91
CA TYR A 50 10.95 12.98 25.08
C TYR A 50 10.19 13.91 26.05
N ASP A 51 10.72 15.10 26.32
CA ASP A 51 10.21 16.01 27.37
C ASP A 51 8.81 16.59 27.05
N ASP A 52 8.35 16.48 25.80
CA ASP A 52 7.06 17.03 25.30
C ASP A 52 5.93 15.98 25.12
N VAL A 53 5.98 14.85 25.83
CA VAL A 53 4.87 13.87 25.80
C VAL A 53 3.75 14.31 26.74
N THR A 54 3.10 15.44 26.44
CA THR A 54 1.82 15.77 27.07
C THR A 54 0.72 14.96 26.38
N SER A 55 0.16 13.99 27.10
CA SER A 55 -1.01 13.19 26.71
C SER A 55 -2.26 14.08 26.68
N THR A 56 -2.34 14.97 25.70
CA THR A 56 -3.54 15.76 25.45
C THR A 56 -4.41 15.05 24.43
N ARG A 57 -5.71 14.91 24.72
CA ARG A 57 -6.70 14.50 23.71
C ARG A 57 -6.56 15.36 22.46
N PHE A 58 -6.71 14.74 21.29
CA PHE A 58 -6.77 15.49 20.05
C PHE A 58 -8.07 16.31 20.02
N PRO A 59 -8.05 17.60 19.60
CA PRO A 59 -9.22 18.49 19.73
C PRO A 59 -10.49 18.01 19.02
N THR A 60 -10.34 17.24 17.94
CA THR A 60 -11.46 16.74 17.14
C THR A 60 -11.33 15.23 16.92
N PRO A 61 -12.00 14.40 17.73
CA PRO A 61 -12.08 12.96 17.52
C PRO A 61 -12.40 12.60 16.07
N LEU A 62 -11.62 11.66 15.52
CA LEU A 62 -11.73 11.20 14.12
C LEU A 62 -12.08 9.72 14.10
N ASN A 63 -12.84 9.28 13.09
CA ASN A 63 -12.93 7.88 12.71
C ASN A 63 -11.71 7.53 11.84
N ILE A 64 -10.78 6.75 12.38
CA ILE A 64 -9.56 6.35 11.68
C ILE A 64 -9.69 4.89 11.27
N VAL A 65 -9.52 4.62 9.98
CA VAL A 65 -9.36 3.25 9.48
C VAL A 65 -7.88 2.96 9.26
N ILE A 66 -7.41 1.85 9.82
CA ILE A 66 -6.04 1.35 9.68
C ILE A 66 -6.08 0.11 8.76
N GLN A 67 -5.58 0.24 7.53
CA GLN A 67 -5.58 -0.83 6.53
C GLN A 67 -4.22 -1.54 6.51
N VAL A 68 -4.19 -2.80 6.94
CA VAL A 68 -2.95 -3.59 7.02
C VAL A 68 -3.12 -4.90 6.26
N VAL A 69 -2.28 -5.11 5.25
CA VAL A 69 -2.12 -6.40 4.57
C VAL A 69 -0.80 -7.02 4.99
N GLY A 70 -0.83 -8.26 5.48
CA GLY A 70 0.38 -8.95 5.91
C GLY A 70 0.14 -10.03 6.96
N SER A 71 1.24 -10.51 7.52
CA SER A 71 1.26 -11.52 8.57
C SER A 71 0.93 -10.94 9.94
N ARG A 72 0.97 -11.79 10.98
CA ARG A 72 0.86 -11.33 12.37
C ARG A 72 1.91 -10.26 12.73
N GLY A 73 3.12 -10.35 12.15
CA GLY A 73 4.20 -9.39 12.35
C GLY A 73 3.88 -8.00 11.79
N ASP A 74 3.00 -7.93 10.78
CA ASP A 74 2.53 -6.67 10.20
C ASP A 74 1.34 -6.12 10.99
N VAL A 75 0.40 -6.96 11.42
CA VAL A 75 -0.82 -6.53 12.12
C VAL A 75 -0.58 -6.10 13.57
N GLN A 76 0.25 -6.84 14.31
CA GLN A 76 0.46 -6.61 15.74
C GLN A 76 0.98 -5.19 16.09
N PRO A 77 1.94 -4.60 15.36
CA PRO A 77 2.34 -3.19 15.52
C PRO A 77 1.17 -2.20 15.50
N PHE A 78 0.21 -2.40 14.60
CA PHE A 78 -0.90 -1.47 14.41
C PHE A 78 -2.00 -1.60 15.45
N ILE A 79 -2.05 -2.71 16.19
CA ILE A 79 -2.88 -2.80 17.40
C ILE A 79 -2.36 -1.82 18.46
N ALA A 80 -1.03 -1.77 18.68
CA ALA A 80 -0.44 -0.84 19.64
C ALA A 80 -0.70 0.62 19.21
N LEU A 81 -0.55 0.93 17.92
CA LEU A 81 -0.89 2.23 17.35
C LEU A 81 -2.37 2.58 17.54
N GLY A 82 -3.27 1.65 17.25
CA GLY A 82 -4.71 1.87 17.40
C GLY A 82 -5.11 2.19 18.83
N ASN A 83 -4.54 1.48 19.81
CA ASN A 83 -4.78 1.73 21.22
C ASN A 83 -4.27 3.11 21.66
N GLU A 84 -3.13 3.56 21.14
CA GLU A 84 -2.63 4.91 21.41
C GLU A 84 -3.52 5.99 20.77
N LEU A 85 -3.97 5.79 19.53
CA LEU A 85 -4.95 6.68 18.89
C LEU A 85 -6.26 6.78 19.67
N GLN A 86 -6.75 5.68 20.26
CA GLN A 86 -7.92 5.69 21.15
C GLN A 86 -7.68 6.54 22.40
N ARG A 87 -6.48 6.54 22.98
CA ARG A 87 -6.14 7.42 24.12
C ARG A 87 -6.24 8.91 23.76
N HIS A 88 -5.95 9.27 22.52
CA HIS A 88 -6.16 10.63 22.00
C HIS A 88 -7.62 10.93 21.63
N GLY A 89 -8.55 9.98 21.81
CA GLY A 89 -9.99 10.16 21.63
C GLY A 89 -10.52 9.73 20.26
N HIS A 90 -9.69 9.15 19.39
CA HIS A 90 -10.13 8.67 18.08
C HIS A 90 -10.93 7.37 18.18
N ARG A 91 -11.84 7.16 17.24
CA ARG A 91 -12.51 5.88 17.01
C ARG A 91 -11.71 5.12 15.95
N VAL A 92 -11.16 3.97 16.33
CA VAL A 92 -10.21 3.25 15.48
C VAL A 92 -10.80 1.92 15.02
N ARG A 93 -10.73 1.70 13.70
CA ARG A 93 -11.05 0.45 13.03
C ARG A 93 -9.81 -0.10 12.34
N LEU A 94 -9.46 -1.35 12.63
CA LEU A 94 -8.38 -2.05 11.96
C LEU A 94 -8.95 -3.00 10.91
N ALA A 95 -8.58 -2.79 9.66
CA ALA A 95 -9.01 -3.55 8.50
C ALA A 95 -7.87 -4.46 8.01
N THR A 96 -8.07 -5.78 8.10
CA THR A 96 -7.07 -6.79 7.71
C THR A 96 -7.74 -8.14 7.43
N HIS A 97 -6.94 -9.19 7.28
CA HIS A 97 -7.40 -10.55 6.98
C HIS A 97 -8.30 -11.12 8.10
N ASP A 98 -9.28 -11.92 7.69
CA ASP A 98 -10.32 -12.52 8.54
C ASP A 98 -9.75 -13.31 9.73
N VAL A 99 -8.59 -13.96 9.54
CA VAL A 99 -7.90 -14.76 10.57
C VAL A 99 -7.48 -13.95 11.81
N PHE A 100 -7.42 -12.61 11.71
CA PHE A 100 -7.03 -11.74 12.82
C PHE A 100 -8.23 -11.12 13.56
N HIS A 101 -9.47 -11.49 13.21
CA HIS A 101 -10.71 -10.99 13.82
C HIS A 101 -10.62 -10.97 15.35
N ASP A 102 -10.43 -12.13 15.98
CA ASP A 102 -10.44 -12.26 17.43
C ASP A 102 -9.25 -11.55 18.07
N PHE A 103 -8.09 -11.58 17.41
CA PHE A 103 -6.88 -10.93 17.91
C PHE A 103 -7.06 -9.41 18.05
N ILE A 104 -7.76 -8.79 17.10
CA ILE A 104 -8.03 -7.34 17.09
C ILE A 104 -9.15 -6.99 18.07
N ARG A 105 -10.27 -7.72 18.05
CA ARG A 105 -11.41 -7.47 18.95
C ARG A 105 -11.04 -7.62 20.42
N ASN A 106 -10.22 -8.62 20.76
CA ASN A 106 -9.70 -8.81 22.12
C ASN A 106 -8.79 -7.65 22.58
N SER A 107 -8.33 -6.80 21.65
CA SER A 107 -7.55 -5.60 21.92
C SER A 107 -8.41 -4.33 21.99
N SER A 108 -9.74 -4.44 22.04
CA SER A 108 -10.70 -3.32 22.11
C SER A 108 -10.75 -2.39 20.88
N LEU A 109 -10.29 -2.88 19.73
CA LEU A 109 -10.38 -2.18 18.44
C LEU A 109 -11.56 -2.70 17.61
N GLU A 110 -12.14 -1.85 16.76
CA GLU A 110 -13.06 -2.33 15.73
C GLU A 110 -12.32 -3.13 14.67
N PHE A 111 -12.96 -4.16 14.13
CA PHE A 111 -12.40 -4.99 13.07
C PHE A 111 -13.23 -4.88 11.79
N PHE A 112 -12.55 -4.92 10.64
CA PHE A 112 -13.22 -5.07 9.35
C PHE A 112 -12.46 -6.07 8.46
N PRO A 113 -13.12 -7.12 7.94
CA PRO A 113 -12.47 -8.09 7.07
C PRO A 113 -12.24 -7.50 5.68
N ILE A 114 -11.01 -7.56 5.19
CA ILE A 114 -10.70 -7.19 3.80
C ILE A 114 -10.56 -8.40 2.88
N GLY A 115 -10.66 -9.62 3.41
CA GLY A 115 -10.41 -10.85 2.68
C GLY A 115 -8.92 -11.13 2.44
N GLY A 116 -8.66 -12.15 1.62
CA GLY A 116 -7.32 -12.68 1.40
C GLY A 116 -6.80 -13.50 2.59
N ASP A 117 -5.91 -14.44 2.32
CA ASP A 117 -5.27 -15.27 3.33
C ASP A 117 -3.76 -14.94 3.42
N PRO A 118 -3.26 -14.50 4.59
CA PRO A 118 -1.85 -14.21 4.77
C PRO A 118 -0.96 -15.45 4.58
N ALA A 119 -1.44 -16.65 4.91
CA ALA A 119 -0.70 -17.88 4.68
C ALA A 119 -0.55 -18.15 3.17
N ASP A 120 -1.60 -17.92 2.39
CA ASP A 120 -1.53 -18.03 0.92
C ASP A 120 -0.57 -17.00 0.34
N LEU A 121 -0.59 -15.76 0.83
CA LEU A 121 0.34 -14.69 0.44
C LEU A 121 1.79 -15.08 0.73
N MET A 122 2.08 -15.53 1.94
CA MET A 122 3.43 -15.95 2.35
C MET A 122 3.90 -17.19 1.58
N ALA A 123 3.06 -18.21 1.41
CA ALA A 123 3.41 -19.41 0.67
C ALA A 123 3.75 -19.10 -0.80
N TYR A 124 3.07 -18.13 -1.40
CA TYR A 124 3.39 -17.66 -2.73
C TYR A 124 4.73 -16.91 -2.77
N MET A 125 4.99 -16.04 -1.80
CA MET A 125 6.28 -15.34 -1.69
C MET A 125 7.42 -16.34 -1.44
N VAL A 126 7.25 -17.38 -0.63
CA VAL A 126 8.29 -18.41 -0.47
C VAL A 126 8.55 -19.16 -1.79
N LYS A 127 7.49 -19.51 -2.53
CA LYS A 127 7.61 -20.20 -3.84
C LYS A 127 8.14 -19.30 -4.96
N ASN A 128 7.86 -18.01 -4.88
CA ASN A 128 8.24 -16.98 -5.84
C ASN A 128 8.83 -15.82 -5.04
N PRO A 129 10.07 -15.96 -4.57
CA PRO A 129 10.62 -15.00 -3.62
C PRO A 129 10.78 -13.60 -4.25
N GLY A 130 10.65 -13.48 -5.58
CA GLY A 130 10.69 -12.21 -6.29
C GLY A 130 9.45 -11.82 -7.06
N LEU A 131 9.48 -10.57 -7.53
CA LEU A 131 8.35 -9.91 -8.18
C LEU A 131 7.99 -10.48 -9.56
N ILE A 132 8.89 -11.27 -10.18
CA ILE A 132 8.57 -12.01 -11.40
C ILE A 132 8.16 -13.44 -11.01
N PRO A 133 6.91 -13.86 -11.30
CA PRO A 133 6.45 -15.21 -11.02
C PRO A 133 7.27 -16.26 -11.76
N SER A 134 7.52 -17.40 -11.12
CA SER A 134 8.15 -18.55 -11.78
C SER A 134 7.27 -19.10 -12.91
N MET A 135 7.89 -19.69 -13.93
CA MET A 135 7.19 -20.32 -15.05
C MET A 135 6.27 -21.47 -14.61
N LYS A 136 6.59 -22.11 -13.47
CA LYS A 136 5.75 -23.14 -12.84
C LYS A 136 4.48 -22.54 -12.24
N SER A 137 4.59 -21.42 -11.51
CA SER A 137 3.42 -20.70 -10.97
C SER A 137 2.54 -20.07 -12.05
N LEU A 138 3.12 -19.60 -13.16
CA LEU A 138 2.38 -19.15 -14.35
C LEU A 138 1.45 -20.25 -14.90
N ARG A 139 1.97 -21.48 -15.04
CA ARG A 139 1.21 -22.63 -15.56
C ARG A 139 0.19 -23.20 -14.57
N ALA A 140 0.41 -23.02 -13.27
CA ALA A 140 -0.48 -23.50 -12.21
C ALA A 140 -1.73 -22.62 -11.98
N GLY A 141 -1.80 -21.44 -12.62
CA GLY A 141 -2.93 -20.51 -12.44
C GLY A 141 -2.84 -19.64 -11.18
N ASP A 142 -1.73 -19.72 -10.44
CA ASP A 142 -1.48 -18.97 -9.19
C ASP A 142 -1.69 -17.47 -9.38
N ILE A 143 -1.30 -16.92 -10.53
CA ILE A 143 -1.41 -15.48 -10.83
C ILE A 143 -2.86 -15.02 -10.92
N GLN A 144 -3.73 -15.78 -11.57
CA GLN A 144 -5.15 -15.41 -11.68
C GLN A 144 -5.86 -15.51 -10.33
N HIS A 145 -5.47 -16.48 -9.51
CA HIS A 145 -5.96 -16.57 -8.14
C HIS A 145 -5.50 -15.37 -7.31
N LYS A 146 -4.21 -14.99 -7.38
CA LYS A 146 -3.66 -13.83 -6.68
C LYS A 146 -4.27 -12.51 -7.11
N ARG A 147 -4.44 -12.29 -8.42
CA ARG A 147 -5.09 -11.08 -8.94
C ARG A 147 -6.53 -10.93 -8.45
N ARG A 148 -7.29 -12.04 -8.39
CA ARG A 148 -8.63 -12.05 -7.78
C ARG A 148 -8.59 -11.73 -6.29
N MET A 149 -7.63 -12.30 -5.56
CA MET A 149 -7.45 -12.03 -4.15
C MET A 149 -7.10 -10.55 -3.90
N VAL A 150 -6.23 -9.94 -4.71
CA VAL A 150 -5.96 -8.49 -4.65
C VAL A 150 -7.23 -7.70 -4.94
N ALA A 151 -8.01 -8.04 -5.96
CA ALA A 151 -9.29 -7.37 -6.22
C ALA A 151 -10.26 -7.44 -5.02
N THR A 152 -10.34 -8.60 -4.34
CA THR A 152 -11.10 -8.74 -3.10
C THR A 152 -10.57 -7.83 -1.99
N MET A 153 -9.24 -7.77 -1.81
CA MET A 153 -8.62 -6.90 -0.80
C MET A 153 -8.85 -5.41 -1.09
N LEU A 154 -8.80 -5.00 -2.37
CA LEU A 154 -9.11 -3.63 -2.78
C LEU A 154 -10.56 -3.27 -2.42
N ASP A 155 -11.54 -4.12 -2.75
CA ASP A 155 -12.95 -3.93 -2.38
C ASP A 155 -13.14 -3.91 -0.86
N GLY A 156 -12.49 -4.84 -0.15
CA GLY A 156 -12.50 -4.91 1.31
C GLY A 156 -11.95 -3.65 1.97
N CYS A 157 -10.83 -3.12 1.48
CA CYS A 157 -10.26 -1.86 1.94
C CYS A 157 -11.20 -0.69 1.70
N TRP A 158 -11.81 -0.58 0.52
CA TRP A 158 -12.82 0.46 0.26
C TRP A 158 -13.99 0.38 1.24
N ARG A 159 -14.58 -0.81 1.38
CA ARG A 159 -15.73 -1.03 2.25
C ARG A 159 -15.40 -0.76 3.72
N SER A 160 -14.17 -1.04 4.15
CA SER A 160 -13.72 -0.73 5.51
C SER A 160 -13.86 0.76 5.86
N CYS A 161 -13.74 1.64 4.85
CA CYS A 161 -13.86 3.09 5.00
C CYS A 161 -15.30 3.58 5.16
N VAL A 162 -16.29 2.89 4.59
CA VAL A 162 -17.64 3.45 4.39
C VAL A 162 -18.80 2.55 4.86
N HIS A 163 -18.56 1.25 5.09
CA HIS A 163 -19.59 0.33 5.55
C HIS A 163 -19.66 0.29 7.09
N PRO A 164 -20.83 -0.04 7.66
CA PRO A 164 -20.95 -0.31 9.08
C PRO A 164 -20.03 -1.46 9.51
N ASP A 165 -19.77 -1.53 10.82
CA ASP A 165 -19.13 -2.68 11.44
C ASP A 165 -19.96 -3.95 11.12
N PRO A 166 -19.34 -5.03 10.59
CA PRO A 166 -20.07 -6.19 10.09
C PRO A 166 -20.78 -6.98 11.18
N ASP A 167 -20.29 -6.95 12.42
CA ASP A 167 -20.82 -7.75 13.52
C ASP A 167 -21.89 -6.97 14.31
N THR A 168 -21.63 -5.69 14.53
CA THR A 168 -22.49 -4.83 15.36
C THR A 168 -23.47 -3.98 14.56
N GLY A 169 -23.26 -3.82 13.24
CA GLY A 169 -24.05 -2.97 12.38
C GLY A 169 -23.87 -1.47 12.63
N ILE A 170 -22.95 -1.07 13.53
CA ILE A 170 -22.73 0.34 13.88
C ILE A 170 -22.13 1.08 12.67
N PRO A 171 -22.74 2.19 12.21
CA PRO A 171 -22.21 2.96 11.09
C PRO A 171 -20.79 3.46 11.31
N PHE A 172 -19.99 3.48 10.24
CA PHE A 172 -18.63 4.01 10.26
C PHE A 172 -18.34 4.65 8.91
N VAL A 173 -17.78 5.86 8.96
CA VAL A 173 -17.26 6.57 7.78
C VAL A 173 -15.94 7.20 8.19
N ALA A 174 -14.86 6.79 7.54
CA ALA A 174 -13.51 7.25 7.83
C ALA A 174 -13.34 8.76 7.61
N ASP A 175 -12.65 9.40 8.54
CA ASP A 175 -12.22 10.80 8.46
C ASP A 175 -10.70 10.89 8.16
N ALA A 176 -9.96 9.79 8.34
CA ALA A 176 -8.57 9.61 7.93
C ALA A 176 -8.23 8.12 7.73
N ILE A 177 -7.20 7.84 6.92
CA ILE A 177 -6.69 6.50 6.63
C ILE A 177 -5.22 6.41 7.08
N ILE A 178 -4.89 5.34 7.81
CA ILE A 178 -3.52 4.87 7.99
C ILE A 178 -3.40 3.55 7.25
N ALA A 179 -2.31 3.33 6.49
CA ALA A 179 -2.16 2.08 5.77
C ALA A 179 -0.70 1.64 5.63
N ASN A 180 -0.47 0.35 5.41
CA ASN A 180 0.81 -0.13 4.90
C ASN A 180 0.79 -0.22 3.37
N PRO A 181 1.95 -0.08 2.67
CA PRO A 181 2.01 -0.14 1.21
C PRO A 181 1.42 -1.41 0.57
N PRO A 182 1.57 -2.63 1.15
CA PRO A 182 0.98 -3.85 0.61
C PRO A 182 -0.56 -3.86 0.47
N SER A 183 -1.27 -2.87 1.04
CA SER A 183 -2.73 -2.77 0.87
C SER A 183 -3.15 -2.29 -0.52
N PHE A 184 -2.31 -1.52 -1.22
CA PHE A 184 -2.52 -0.90 -2.55
C PHE A 184 -3.75 0.01 -2.71
N ALA A 185 -4.81 -0.17 -1.94
CA ALA A 185 -6.06 0.59 -2.01
C ALA A 185 -5.93 2.02 -1.45
N HIS A 186 -4.97 2.22 -0.54
CA HIS A 186 -4.84 3.38 0.34
C HIS A 186 -5.02 4.75 -0.36
N VAL A 187 -4.22 5.03 -1.40
CA VAL A 187 -4.20 6.35 -2.09
C VAL A 187 -5.49 6.59 -2.85
N HIS A 188 -6.09 5.53 -3.37
CA HIS A 188 -7.32 5.57 -4.13
C HIS A 188 -8.54 5.73 -3.22
N CYS A 189 -8.57 5.07 -2.06
CA CYS A 189 -9.61 5.31 -1.05
C CYS A 189 -9.54 6.75 -0.51
N ALA A 190 -8.34 7.26 -0.28
CA ALA A 190 -8.13 8.63 0.17
C ALA A 190 -8.57 9.67 -0.89
N GLU A 191 -8.31 9.39 -2.17
CA GLU A 191 -8.79 10.19 -3.31
C GLU A 191 -10.32 10.21 -3.38
N ALA A 192 -10.98 9.05 -3.35
CA ALA A 192 -12.43 8.95 -3.42
C ALA A 192 -13.15 9.69 -2.27
N LEU A 193 -12.56 9.67 -1.07
CA LEU A 193 -13.15 10.30 0.12
C LEU A 193 -12.64 11.74 0.35
N SER A 194 -11.57 12.16 -0.34
CA SER A 194 -10.86 13.41 -0.09
C SER A 194 -10.48 13.60 1.40
N ILE A 195 -9.95 12.54 2.01
CA ILE A 195 -9.51 12.52 3.41
C ILE A 195 -8.00 12.29 3.53
N PRO A 196 -7.37 12.65 4.67
CA PRO A 196 -5.96 12.43 4.89
C PRO A 196 -5.56 10.95 4.85
N LEU A 197 -4.44 10.67 4.17
CA LEU A 197 -3.74 9.39 4.16
C LEU A 197 -2.37 9.54 4.83
N HIS A 198 -2.00 8.55 5.65
CA HIS A 198 -0.67 8.38 6.21
C HIS A 198 -0.21 6.94 6.01
N LEU A 199 0.97 6.74 5.41
CA LEU A 199 1.54 5.40 5.26
C LEU A 199 2.46 5.07 6.42
N MET A 200 2.35 3.87 6.98
CA MET A 200 3.27 3.42 8.01
C MET A 200 3.78 2.03 7.68
N PHE A 201 5.08 1.80 7.89
CA PHE A 201 5.65 0.51 7.52
C PHE A 201 6.90 0.13 8.29
N THR A 202 7.18 -1.17 8.30
CA THR A 202 8.30 -1.77 9.02
C THR A 202 9.53 -1.95 8.15
N MET A 203 9.44 -1.91 6.81
CA MET A 203 10.61 -2.00 5.93
C MET A 203 10.70 -0.79 4.99
N PRO A 204 11.90 -0.43 4.49
CA PRO A 204 12.03 0.69 3.58
C PRO A 204 11.20 0.55 2.30
N TRP A 205 10.45 1.61 1.98
CA TRP A 205 9.59 1.70 0.80
C TRP A 205 9.74 3.03 0.03
N SER A 206 10.39 4.01 0.64
CA SER A 206 10.61 5.35 0.10
C SER A 206 12.00 5.44 -0.52
N PRO A 207 12.14 6.00 -1.73
CA PRO A 207 13.43 6.15 -2.39
C PRO A 207 14.49 6.80 -1.50
N THR A 208 15.66 6.17 -1.41
CA THR A 208 16.85 6.72 -0.74
C THR A 208 18.13 6.18 -1.36
N ARG A 209 19.19 6.95 -1.24
CA ARG A 209 20.57 6.61 -1.59
C ARG A 209 21.26 5.74 -0.55
N ALA A 210 20.77 5.69 0.69
CA ALA A 210 21.43 5.00 1.80
C ALA A 210 21.45 3.47 1.64
N TYR A 211 20.34 2.89 1.16
CA TYR A 211 20.20 1.44 0.97
C TYR A 211 19.16 1.14 -0.11
N ALA A 212 19.32 0.00 -0.78
CA ALA A 212 18.39 -0.46 -1.81
C ALA A 212 17.04 -0.88 -1.21
N HIS A 213 16.01 -0.84 -2.04
CA HIS A 213 14.70 -1.40 -1.77
C HIS A 213 14.85 -2.89 -1.39
N PRO A 214 14.27 -3.36 -0.27
CA PRO A 214 14.51 -4.72 0.23
C PRO A 214 14.14 -5.84 -0.77
N LEU A 215 13.09 -5.63 -1.56
CA LEU A 215 12.65 -6.54 -2.63
C LEU A 215 13.53 -6.53 -3.91
N ALA A 216 14.56 -5.70 -3.99
CA ALA A 216 15.48 -5.60 -5.12
C ALA A 216 16.90 -6.03 -4.73
N ASP A 217 17.64 -6.62 -5.67
CA ASP A 217 19.07 -6.93 -5.55
C ASP A 217 19.78 -6.33 -6.76
N ILE A 218 20.32 -5.13 -6.61
CA ILE A 218 20.94 -4.45 -7.74
C ILE A 218 22.40 -4.89 -7.85
N LYS A 219 22.72 -5.57 -8.95
CA LYS A 219 24.12 -5.84 -9.32
C LYS A 219 24.62 -4.75 -10.24
N ILE A 220 25.49 -3.89 -9.71
CA ILE A 220 26.17 -2.86 -10.47
C ILE A 220 27.36 -3.50 -11.17
N LYS A 221 27.20 -3.84 -12.46
CA LYS A 221 28.29 -4.40 -13.27
C LYS A 221 29.13 -3.35 -13.99
N THR A 222 28.84 -2.06 -13.81
CA THR A 222 29.56 -0.98 -14.50
C THR A 222 30.11 0.08 -13.55
N PRO A 223 31.39 0.48 -13.69
CA PRO A 223 32.06 1.41 -12.79
C PRO A 223 31.55 2.86 -12.85
N HIS A 224 30.64 3.18 -13.77
CA HIS A 224 30.13 4.55 -13.98
C HIS A 224 28.84 4.88 -13.21
N ILE A 225 28.27 3.92 -12.47
CA ILE A 225 27.06 4.11 -11.66
C ILE A 225 27.46 3.98 -10.20
N SER A 226 27.27 5.05 -9.43
CA SER A 226 27.51 5.05 -7.99
C SER A 226 26.52 4.12 -7.26
N PRO A 227 26.95 3.31 -6.26
CA PRO A 227 26.06 2.49 -5.43
C PRO A 227 24.85 3.23 -4.86
N GLU A 228 25.03 4.49 -4.47
CA GLU A 228 24.00 5.36 -3.93
C GLU A 228 22.88 5.64 -4.93
N ALA A 229 23.25 5.91 -6.18
CA ALA A 229 22.27 6.09 -7.25
C ALA A 229 21.53 4.78 -7.55
N ALA A 230 22.24 3.65 -7.55
CA ALA A 230 21.61 2.34 -7.71
C ALA A 230 20.57 2.09 -6.61
N ASN A 231 20.91 2.33 -5.34
CA ASN A 231 19.99 2.27 -4.20
C ASN A 231 18.71 3.06 -4.48
N TYR A 232 18.83 4.32 -4.89
CA TYR A 232 17.67 5.16 -5.21
C TYR A 232 16.81 4.58 -6.34
N PHE A 233 17.43 4.08 -7.41
CA PHE A 233 16.71 3.52 -8.55
C PHE A 233 16.00 2.18 -8.26
N SER A 234 16.43 1.42 -7.25
CA SER A 234 15.74 0.17 -6.88
C SER A 234 14.26 0.36 -6.60
N TYR A 235 13.91 1.46 -5.90
CA TYR A 235 12.54 1.76 -5.50
C TYR A 235 11.65 2.00 -6.72
N GLY A 236 12.13 2.80 -7.68
CA GLY A 236 11.42 3.04 -8.94
C GLY A 236 11.22 1.75 -9.75
N VAL A 237 12.17 0.82 -9.74
CA VAL A 237 12.02 -0.48 -10.41
C VAL A 237 10.94 -1.33 -9.74
N VAL A 238 10.96 -1.43 -8.41
CA VAL A 238 9.99 -2.22 -7.64
C VAL A 238 8.57 -1.68 -7.83
N GLU A 239 8.39 -0.37 -7.70
CA GLU A 239 7.10 0.29 -7.91
C GLU A 239 6.59 0.09 -9.34
N TRP A 240 7.48 0.22 -10.33
CA TRP A 240 7.12 0.04 -11.74
C TRP A 240 6.67 -1.39 -12.05
N MET A 241 7.38 -2.39 -11.51
CA MET A 241 7.02 -3.80 -11.68
C MET A 241 5.73 -4.16 -10.95
N THR A 242 5.52 -3.59 -9.76
CA THR A 242 4.28 -3.76 -8.99
C THR A 242 3.09 -3.21 -9.76
N TRP A 243 3.22 -1.99 -10.30
CA TRP A 243 2.18 -1.37 -11.12
C TRP A 243 1.93 -2.11 -12.44
N GLN A 244 2.95 -2.69 -13.08
CA GLN A 244 2.75 -3.56 -14.25
C GLN A 244 1.94 -4.81 -13.94
N GLY A 245 2.15 -5.40 -12.76
CA GLY A 245 1.46 -6.63 -12.35
C GLY A 245 0.01 -6.40 -11.88
N LEU A 246 -0.29 -5.23 -11.31
CA LEU A 246 -1.55 -4.96 -10.62
C LEU A 246 -2.32 -3.73 -11.11
N GLY A 247 -1.71 -2.84 -11.90
CA GLY A 247 -2.30 -1.55 -12.27
C GLY A 247 -3.62 -1.67 -13.04
N ASP A 248 -3.79 -2.73 -13.83
CA ASP A 248 -5.05 -3.00 -14.51
C ASP A 248 -6.15 -3.49 -13.56
N VAL A 249 -5.81 -4.33 -12.57
CA VAL A 249 -6.73 -4.75 -11.49
C VAL A 249 -7.15 -3.54 -10.65
N ILE A 250 -6.18 -2.69 -10.31
CA ILE A 250 -6.43 -1.46 -9.55
C ILE A 250 -7.33 -0.52 -10.35
N ASN A 251 -7.06 -0.30 -11.63
CA ASN A 251 -7.88 0.58 -12.47
C ASN A 251 -9.30 0.03 -12.69
N GLU A 252 -9.47 -1.28 -12.89
CA GLU A 252 -10.80 -1.90 -12.97
C GLU A 252 -11.60 -1.72 -11.66
N TRP A 253 -10.93 -1.82 -10.51
CA TRP A 253 -11.57 -1.54 -9.22
C TRP A 253 -11.84 -0.05 -9.00
N ARG A 254 -10.93 0.85 -9.43
CA ARG A 254 -11.12 2.32 -9.38
C ARG A 254 -12.38 2.75 -10.13
N GLU A 255 -12.60 2.19 -11.33
CA GLU A 255 -13.83 2.42 -12.10
C GLU A 255 -15.08 2.03 -11.29
N SER A 256 -15.00 1.02 -10.42
CA SER A 256 -16.13 0.56 -9.61
C SER A 256 -16.46 1.47 -8.41
N ILE A 257 -15.55 2.36 -8.04
CA ILE A 257 -15.73 3.38 -6.98
C ILE A 257 -15.76 4.81 -7.57
N ASP A 258 -16.14 4.93 -8.84
CA ASP A 258 -16.28 6.20 -9.58
C ASP A 258 -14.99 7.04 -9.69
N LEU A 259 -13.82 6.40 -9.70
CA LEU A 259 -12.54 7.07 -9.96
C LEU A 259 -12.04 6.83 -11.38
N GLU A 260 -11.35 7.83 -11.94
CA GLU A 260 -10.69 7.71 -13.25
C GLU A 260 -9.48 6.75 -13.18
N ALA A 261 -9.20 6.03 -14.27
CA ALA A 261 -8.02 5.17 -14.36
C ALA A 261 -6.73 5.99 -14.20
N VAL A 262 -5.78 5.49 -13.40
CA VAL A 262 -4.44 6.09 -13.29
C VAL A 262 -3.60 5.65 -14.50
N PRO A 263 -2.97 6.60 -15.22
CA PRO A 263 -2.09 6.25 -16.32
C PRO A 263 -0.93 5.37 -15.88
N PHE A 264 -0.49 4.50 -16.79
CA PHE A 264 0.61 3.58 -16.51
C PHE A 264 1.92 4.29 -16.08
N SER A 265 2.16 5.50 -16.59
CA SER A 265 3.33 6.32 -16.23
C SER A 265 3.26 6.94 -14.83
N GLU A 266 2.08 7.06 -14.24
CA GLU A 266 1.88 7.75 -12.95
C GLU A 266 1.80 6.82 -11.76
N GLY A 267 1.16 5.65 -11.93
CA GLY A 267 0.95 4.68 -10.86
C GLY A 267 2.18 4.42 -9.99
N PRO A 268 3.36 4.12 -10.57
CA PRO A 268 4.59 3.83 -9.82
C PRO A 268 5.12 5.00 -8.97
N SER A 269 4.60 6.21 -9.12
CA SER A 269 5.08 7.40 -8.43
C SER A 269 4.02 8.06 -7.55
N LEU A 270 2.81 7.51 -7.42
CA LEU A 270 1.70 8.20 -6.74
C LEU A 270 2.06 8.64 -5.32
N VAL A 271 2.68 7.75 -4.53
CA VAL A 271 3.10 8.07 -3.15
C VAL A 271 4.08 9.24 -3.12
N GLN A 272 5.06 9.26 -4.02
CA GLN A 272 6.08 10.30 -4.12
C GLN A 272 5.52 11.62 -4.66
N THR A 273 4.77 11.57 -5.77
CA THR A 273 4.18 12.74 -6.42
C THR A 273 3.17 13.45 -5.53
N GLN A 274 2.36 12.68 -4.78
CA GLN A 274 1.38 13.22 -3.84
C GLN A 274 1.99 13.59 -2.47
N LYS A 275 3.30 13.37 -2.27
CA LYS A 275 4.01 13.58 -1.00
C LYS A 275 3.25 12.99 0.19
N ILE A 276 2.79 11.75 0.03
CA ILE A 276 2.01 11.08 1.08
C ILE A 276 2.89 10.95 2.33
N PRO A 277 2.44 11.46 3.50
CA PRO A 277 3.16 11.29 4.76
C PRO A 277 3.48 9.84 5.05
N PHE A 278 4.70 9.59 5.53
CA PHE A 278 5.20 8.24 5.76
C PHE A 278 5.88 8.14 7.12
N THR A 279 5.54 7.13 7.93
CA THR A 279 6.25 6.84 9.18
C THR A 279 6.82 5.44 9.17
N TYR A 280 8.12 5.32 9.42
CA TYR A 280 8.79 4.06 9.58
C TYR A 280 8.82 3.62 11.04
N CYS A 281 8.38 2.39 11.25
CA CYS A 281 8.15 1.79 12.56
C CYS A 281 9.38 1.00 13.03
N TRP A 282 10.57 1.61 12.96
CA TRP A 282 11.83 1.03 13.43
C TRP A 282 12.64 2.01 14.26
N SER A 283 13.59 1.48 15.03
CA SER A 283 14.46 2.26 15.89
C SER A 283 15.40 3.16 15.08
N PRO A 284 15.38 4.50 15.27
CA PRO A 284 16.37 5.39 14.67
C PRO A 284 17.80 5.10 15.16
N SER A 285 17.94 4.43 16.31
CA SER A 285 19.22 3.98 16.85
C SER A 285 19.84 2.81 16.09
N LEU A 286 19.00 2.03 15.39
CA LEU A 286 19.43 0.93 14.52
C LEU A 286 19.57 1.39 13.07
N VAL A 287 18.53 2.04 12.54
CA VAL A 287 18.50 2.57 11.17
C VAL A 287 18.10 4.05 11.24
N PRO A 288 19.06 4.98 11.17
CA PRO A 288 18.76 6.40 11.24
C PRO A 288 17.96 6.86 10.02
N LYS A 289 17.26 7.98 10.16
CA LYS A 289 16.58 8.63 9.03
C LYS A 289 17.62 9.03 7.97
N PRO A 290 17.54 8.53 6.72
CA PRO A 290 18.38 8.99 5.63
C PRO A 290 18.28 10.51 5.41
N PHE A 291 19.41 11.15 5.12
CA PHE A 291 19.51 12.59 4.91
C PHE A 291 18.71 13.09 3.70
N ASP A 292 18.47 12.21 2.72
CA ASP A 292 17.74 12.51 1.50
C ASP A 292 16.22 12.31 1.63
N TRP A 293 15.74 11.93 2.83
CA TRP A 293 14.31 11.86 3.11
C TRP A 293 13.72 13.22 3.51
N PRO A 294 12.62 13.65 2.86
CA PRO A 294 11.96 14.92 3.18
C PRO A 294 11.27 14.91 4.56
N GLY A 295 10.85 16.09 5.02
CA GLY A 295 10.22 16.29 6.34
C GLY A 295 8.86 15.63 6.54
N HIS A 296 8.25 15.04 5.51
CA HIS A 296 7.00 14.26 5.64
C HIS A 296 7.25 12.76 5.85
N ILE A 297 8.51 12.34 5.96
CA ILE A 297 8.93 10.97 6.21
C ILE A 297 9.65 10.89 7.56
N ASP A 298 9.10 10.16 8.51
CA ASP A 298 9.63 10.07 9.88
C ASP A 298 10.09 8.64 10.21
N VAL A 299 11.05 8.52 11.13
CA VAL A 299 11.47 7.26 11.76
C VAL A 299 11.18 7.39 13.26
N CYS A 300 10.19 6.66 13.77
CA CYS A 300 9.64 6.94 15.10
C CYS A 300 10.13 6.00 16.20
N GLY A 301 10.60 4.80 15.86
CA GLY A 301 10.83 3.71 16.80
C GLY A 301 9.94 2.50 16.49
N PHE A 302 10.32 1.32 16.99
CA PHE A 302 9.50 0.12 16.87
C PHE A 302 8.21 0.22 17.70
N PHE A 303 7.15 -0.41 17.22
CA PHE A 303 5.87 -0.46 17.92
C PHE A 303 5.83 -1.70 18.81
N PHE A 304 6.35 -1.54 20.02
CA PHE A 304 6.24 -2.58 21.04
C PHE A 304 4.87 -2.51 21.73
N ARG A 305 4.32 -3.68 22.03
CA ARG A 305 3.20 -3.84 22.98
C ARG A 305 3.75 -4.21 24.34
N GLU A 306 2.93 -4.10 25.37
CA GLU A 306 3.25 -4.66 26.67
C GLU A 306 3.45 -6.18 26.56
N ALA A 307 4.51 -6.67 27.21
CA ALA A 307 4.80 -8.09 27.28
C ALA A 307 3.63 -8.80 27.99
N PRO A 308 3.11 -9.91 27.42
CA PRO A 308 2.03 -10.63 28.06
C PRO A 308 2.53 -11.24 29.38
N ILE A 309 1.66 -11.31 30.38
CA ILE A 309 1.94 -12.12 31.58
C ILE A 309 1.99 -13.57 31.11
N PHE A 310 3.19 -14.16 31.16
CA PHE A 310 3.44 -15.51 30.68
C PHE A 310 4.09 -16.34 31.77
N GLU A 311 3.51 -17.50 32.05
CA GLU A 311 4.10 -18.49 32.94
C GLU A 311 4.67 -19.65 32.11
N PRO A 312 5.99 -19.88 32.12
CA PRO A 312 6.58 -20.98 31.37
C PRO A 312 6.16 -22.33 31.97
N ASN A 313 5.96 -23.32 31.10
CA ASN A 313 5.71 -24.68 31.55
C ASN A 313 6.91 -25.24 32.36
N LYS A 314 6.66 -26.28 33.16
CA LYS A 314 7.68 -26.86 34.06
C LYS A 314 8.92 -27.34 33.30
N GLN A 315 8.75 -27.84 32.08
CA GLN A 315 9.85 -28.35 31.26
C GLN A 315 10.77 -27.22 30.80
N LEU A 316 10.22 -26.11 30.32
CA LEU A 316 10.97 -24.94 29.88
C LEU A 316 11.70 -24.29 31.06
N ARG A 317 11.02 -24.15 32.21
CA ARG A 317 11.65 -23.64 33.43
C ARG A 317 12.82 -24.52 33.86
N ALA A 318 12.60 -25.84 33.97
CA ALA A 318 13.67 -26.78 34.34
C ALA A 318 14.85 -26.76 33.35
N PHE A 319 14.59 -26.67 32.04
CA PHE A 319 15.65 -26.58 31.05
C PHE A 319 16.46 -25.29 31.18
N LEU A 320 15.81 -24.14 31.38
CA LEU A 320 16.50 -22.87 31.58
C LEU A 320 17.37 -22.91 32.85
N ASP A 321 16.83 -23.41 33.96
CA ASP A 321 17.50 -23.48 35.27
C ASP A 321 18.68 -24.47 35.30
N ALA A 322 18.70 -25.48 34.43
CA ALA A 322 19.70 -26.55 34.44
C ALA A 322 21.11 -26.15 33.98
N GLY A 323 21.37 -24.88 33.61
CA GLY A 323 22.69 -24.49 33.10
C GLY A 323 22.78 -23.07 32.51
N PRO A 324 23.78 -22.78 31.64
CA PRO A 324 23.99 -21.45 31.06
C PRO A 324 22.92 -21.08 30.03
N PRO A 325 22.56 -19.79 29.84
CA PRO A 325 21.49 -19.38 28.92
C PRO A 325 21.62 -20.01 27.52
N PRO A 326 20.57 -20.66 26.99
CA PRO A 326 20.62 -21.30 25.68
C PRO A 326 20.59 -20.29 24.53
N VAL A 327 20.90 -20.74 23.31
CA VAL A 327 20.66 -20.01 22.06
C VAL A 327 19.28 -20.37 21.53
N TYR A 328 18.48 -19.36 21.18
CA TYR A 328 17.21 -19.57 20.50
C TYR A 328 17.43 -19.71 18.99
N ILE A 329 16.80 -20.71 18.37
CA ILE A 329 16.82 -20.93 16.92
C ILE A 329 15.38 -21.09 16.43
N GLY A 330 14.91 -20.15 15.62
CA GLY A 330 13.53 -20.17 15.11
C GLY A 330 13.34 -19.38 13.82
N PHE A 331 12.84 -20.06 12.77
CA PHE A 331 12.63 -19.44 11.45
C PHE A 331 11.18 -19.00 11.20
N GLY A 332 10.34 -18.98 12.23
CA GLY A 332 8.97 -18.47 12.14
C GLY A 332 8.07 -19.31 11.22
N SER A 333 7.07 -18.66 10.61
CA SER A 333 6.08 -19.29 9.72
C SER A 333 6.59 -19.51 8.28
N ILE A 334 7.85 -19.91 8.12
CA ILE A 334 8.44 -20.16 6.80
C ILE A 334 8.29 -21.64 6.43
N VAL A 335 7.90 -21.91 5.18
CA VAL A 335 7.88 -23.26 4.61
C VAL A 335 9.31 -23.64 4.23
N ILE A 336 9.82 -24.71 4.83
CA ILE A 336 11.18 -25.21 4.60
C ILE A 336 11.08 -26.50 3.78
N ASP A 337 11.82 -26.59 2.68
CA ASP A 337 11.76 -27.73 1.75
C ASP A 337 12.20 -29.05 2.41
N ASP A 338 13.24 -29.02 3.24
CA ASP A 338 13.77 -30.17 3.97
C ASP A 338 14.03 -29.84 5.46
N PRO A 339 12.98 -29.88 6.31
CA PRO A 339 13.09 -29.58 7.73
C PRO A 339 13.97 -30.58 8.50
N SER A 340 14.00 -31.85 8.05
CA SER A 340 14.80 -32.91 8.68
C SER A 340 16.28 -32.64 8.52
N ARG A 341 16.74 -32.30 7.30
CA ARG A 341 18.14 -31.94 7.05
C ARG A 341 18.56 -30.71 7.82
N LEU A 342 17.71 -29.68 7.86
CA LEU A 342 17.99 -28.46 8.63
C LEU A 342 18.08 -28.76 10.13
N THR A 343 17.17 -29.58 10.67
CA THR A 343 17.22 -30.01 12.07
C THR A 343 18.51 -30.78 12.36
N ALA A 344 18.89 -31.74 11.52
CA ALA A 344 20.12 -32.50 11.69
C ALA A 344 21.38 -31.59 11.72
N MET A 345 21.42 -30.58 10.85
CA MET A 345 22.50 -29.59 10.82
C MET A 345 22.53 -28.71 12.08
N ILE A 346 21.37 -28.29 12.60
CA ILE A 346 21.28 -27.55 13.87
C ILE A 346 21.82 -28.42 15.02
N VAL A 347 21.42 -29.69 15.08
CA VAL A 347 21.85 -30.63 16.12
C VAL A 347 23.36 -30.85 16.10
N ASP A 348 23.94 -31.01 14.91
CA ASP A 348 25.40 -31.13 14.76
C ASP A 348 26.11 -29.83 15.17
N THR A 349 25.54 -28.67 14.83
CA THR A 349 26.07 -27.36 15.25
C THR A 349 26.10 -27.23 16.76
N VAL A 350 25.01 -27.62 17.45
CA VAL A 350 24.92 -27.60 18.91
C VAL A 350 25.99 -28.48 19.53
N LYS A 351 26.17 -29.71 19.02
CA LYS A 351 27.22 -30.63 19.47
C LYS A 351 28.63 -30.06 19.30
N ARG A 352 28.91 -29.42 18.16
CA ARG A 352 30.24 -28.85 17.85
C ARG A 352 30.58 -27.57 18.61
N THR A 353 29.57 -26.79 18.96
CA THR A 353 29.74 -25.53 19.69
C THR A 353 29.64 -25.72 21.20
N GLY A 354 29.05 -26.83 21.67
CA GLY A 354 28.88 -27.12 23.10
C GLY A 354 27.85 -26.22 23.78
N ILE A 355 26.99 -25.54 23.01
CA ILE A 355 25.93 -24.68 23.55
C ILE A 355 24.72 -25.50 23.99
N ARG A 356 23.81 -24.85 24.72
CA ARG A 356 22.42 -25.30 24.84
C ARG A 356 21.54 -24.57 23.83
N ALA A 357 20.53 -25.21 23.27
CA ALA A 357 19.67 -24.64 22.25
C ALA A 357 18.17 -24.85 22.53
N LEU A 358 17.39 -23.81 22.26
CA LEU A 358 15.94 -23.85 22.17
C LEU A 358 15.55 -23.79 20.69
N ILE A 359 14.93 -24.84 20.17
CA ILE A 359 14.51 -24.92 18.77
C ILE A 359 13.00 -24.71 18.69
N SER A 360 12.56 -23.61 18.08
CA SER A 360 11.13 -23.39 17.84
C SER A 360 10.63 -24.34 16.76
N LYS A 361 9.60 -25.15 17.06
CA LYS A 361 9.01 -26.09 16.10
C LYS A 361 8.43 -25.35 14.89
N GLY A 362 7.75 -24.23 15.16
CA GLY A 362 7.16 -23.36 14.14
C GLY A 362 6.21 -24.06 13.15
N TRP A 363 5.87 -23.40 12.05
CA TRP A 363 5.10 -24.00 10.95
C TRP A 363 5.91 -25.02 10.14
N SER A 364 7.23 -24.90 10.21
CA SER A 364 8.21 -25.74 9.53
C SER A 364 8.36 -27.15 10.12
N LYS A 365 7.71 -27.45 11.26
CA LYS A 365 7.88 -28.71 12.01
C LYS A 365 9.37 -29.05 12.24
N LEU A 366 10.15 -28.06 12.68
CA LEU A 366 11.54 -28.26 13.04
C LEU A 366 11.65 -29.11 14.31
N GLY A 367 12.78 -29.79 14.47
CA GLY A 367 13.04 -30.62 15.64
C GLY A 367 12.79 -32.11 15.41
N PHE A 368 12.57 -32.55 14.17
CA PHE A 368 12.47 -33.97 13.82
C PHE A 368 13.58 -34.37 12.85
N VAL A 369 14.19 -35.53 13.05
CA VAL A 369 15.12 -36.18 12.11
C VAL A 369 14.61 -37.59 11.89
N ASP A 370 14.35 -37.96 10.64
CA ASP A 370 13.77 -39.26 10.25
C ASP A 370 12.51 -39.64 11.04
N GLY A 371 11.69 -38.64 11.38
CA GLY A 371 10.45 -38.80 12.13
C GLY A 371 10.62 -38.90 13.65
N GLN A 372 11.84 -38.84 14.17
CA GLN A 372 12.13 -38.84 15.61
C GLN A 372 12.37 -37.43 16.13
N GLU A 373 11.76 -37.12 17.28
CA GLU A 373 11.92 -35.83 17.95
C GLU A 373 13.33 -35.70 18.53
N VAL A 374 14.03 -34.62 18.19
CA VAL A 374 15.38 -34.38 18.67
C VAL A 374 15.32 -33.62 19.99
N GLN A 375 15.40 -34.38 21.08
CA GLN A 375 15.45 -33.85 22.45
C GLN A 375 16.65 -34.43 23.20
N SER A 376 17.38 -33.58 23.92
CA SER A 376 18.54 -33.96 24.74
C SER A 376 18.73 -32.99 25.90
N GLU A 377 19.71 -33.23 26.77
CA GLU A 377 20.06 -32.28 27.85
C GLU A 377 20.49 -30.90 27.33
N SER A 378 21.00 -30.82 26.10
CA SER A 378 21.43 -29.57 25.46
C SER A 378 20.43 -29.02 24.44
N ILE A 379 19.36 -29.76 24.09
CA ILE A 379 18.39 -29.35 23.08
C ILE A 379 16.97 -29.57 23.60
N MET A 380 16.21 -28.49 23.68
CA MET A 380 14.78 -28.54 23.96
C MET A 380 14.00 -27.94 22.79
N LEU A 381 12.95 -28.64 22.38
CA LEU A 381 12.00 -28.12 21.41
C LEU A 381 10.97 -27.22 22.09
N LEU A 382 10.66 -26.11 21.44
CA LEU A 382 9.78 -25.08 21.95
C LEU A 382 8.55 -24.96 21.06
N ASP A 383 7.37 -25.00 21.68
CA ASP A 383 6.10 -24.64 21.06
C ASP A 383 5.96 -23.09 21.02
N ASP A 384 4.74 -22.57 20.88
CA ASP A 384 4.52 -21.12 20.88
C ASP A 384 4.88 -20.50 22.24
N CYS A 385 5.76 -19.51 22.23
CA CYS A 385 6.28 -18.84 23.42
C CYS A 385 6.49 -17.36 23.11
N PRO A 386 5.96 -16.42 23.94
CA PRO A 386 6.16 -15.00 23.73
C PRO A 386 7.64 -14.62 23.70
N HIS A 387 8.11 -14.10 22.57
CA HIS A 387 9.51 -13.68 22.40
C HIS A 387 9.92 -12.60 23.40
N GLU A 388 8.98 -11.73 23.80
CA GLU A 388 9.23 -10.67 24.77
C GLU A 388 9.66 -11.23 26.13
N TRP A 389 9.13 -12.40 26.52
CA TRP A 389 9.54 -13.11 27.73
C TRP A 389 10.80 -13.94 27.45
N LEU A 390 10.76 -14.77 26.40
CA LEU A 390 11.80 -15.75 26.12
C LEU A 390 13.19 -15.11 25.91
N PHE A 391 13.27 -14.00 25.19
CA PHE A 391 14.55 -13.41 24.82
C PHE A 391 15.29 -12.80 26.03
N GLN A 392 14.64 -12.65 27.18
CA GLN A 392 15.30 -12.28 28.43
C GLN A 392 16.14 -13.44 29.03
N HIS A 393 15.96 -14.66 28.52
CA HIS A 393 16.53 -15.89 29.08
C HIS A 393 17.48 -16.62 28.13
N VAL A 394 17.87 -16.00 27.01
CA VAL A 394 18.71 -16.62 25.97
C VAL A 394 19.98 -15.80 25.74
N ALA A 395 21.06 -16.47 25.33
CA ALA A 395 22.34 -15.84 25.05
C ALA A 395 22.41 -15.22 23.64
N ALA A 396 21.72 -15.82 22.68
CA ALA A 396 21.69 -15.33 21.30
C ALA A 396 20.38 -15.76 20.61
N VAL A 397 20.01 -15.03 19.56
CA VAL A 397 18.84 -15.31 18.72
C VAL A 397 19.31 -15.59 17.29
N ILE A 398 18.99 -16.77 16.77
CA ILE A 398 19.13 -17.13 15.35
C ILE A 398 17.73 -17.19 14.76
N HIS A 399 17.41 -16.33 13.80
CA HIS A 399 16.09 -16.32 13.19
C HIS A 399 16.10 -15.89 11.74
N HIS A 400 14.93 -15.92 11.11
CA HIS A 400 14.77 -15.63 9.69
C HIS A 400 14.90 -14.15 9.30
N GLY A 401 14.98 -13.22 10.25
CA GLY A 401 15.08 -11.78 9.96
C GLY A 401 13.77 -11.00 9.88
N GLY A 402 12.63 -11.53 10.31
CA GLY A 402 11.39 -10.73 10.36
C GLY A 402 11.51 -9.53 11.31
N ALA A 403 11.05 -8.35 10.88
CA ALA A 403 11.21 -7.07 11.58
C ALA A 403 10.88 -7.14 13.08
N GLY A 404 9.75 -7.73 13.46
CA GLY A 404 9.32 -7.84 14.86
C GLY A 404 10.23 -8.73 15.72
N THR A 405 10.75 -9.83 15.17
CA THR A 405 11.69 -10.71 15.89
C THR A 405 13.04 -10.03 16.05
N THR A 406 13.53 -9.36 15.00
CA THR A 406 14.76 -8.54 15.04
C THR A 406 14.64 -7.47 16.12
N ALA A 407 13.53 -6.72 16.11
CA ALA A 407 13.25 -5.67 17.09
C ALA A 407 13.23 -6.23 18.52
N CYS A 408 12.58 -7.37 18.74
CA CYS A 408 12.51 -8.01 20.04
C CYS A 408 13.90 -8.42 20.55
N GLY A 409 14.71 -9.09 19.73
CA GLY A 409 16.08 -9.49 20.11
C GLY A 409 16.93 -8.31 20.54
N LEU A 410 16.97 -7.26 19.72
CA LEU A 410 17.71 -6.03 20.01
C LEU A 410 17.16 -5.27 21.21
N ARG A 411 15.82 -5.23 21.39
CA ARG A 411 15.18 -4.53 22.51
C ARG A 411 15.59 -5.09 23.87
N TYR A 412 15.87 -6.39 23.93
CA TYR A 412 16.38 -7.06 25.14
C TYR A 412 17.91 -7.16 25.20
N GLY A 413 18.62 -6.62 24.21
CA GLY A 413 20.08 -6.56 24.18
C GLY A 413 20.72 -7.90 23.85
N VAL A 414 20.01 -8.75 23.11
CA VAL A 414 20.48 -10.09 22.75
C VAL A 414 21.14 -10.07 21.37
N PRO A 415 22.39 -10.53 21.26
CA PRO A 415 23.05 -10.76 19.98
C PRO A 415 22.17 -11.57 19.01
N THR A 416 21.98 -11.05 17.80
CA THR A 416 20.98 -11.55 16.87
C THR A 416 21.60 -11.83 15.49
N THR A 417 21.56 -13.07 15.02
CA THR A 417 22.03 -13.42 13.67
C THR A 417 20.84 -13.83 12.80
N ILE A 418 20.86 -13.37 11.55
CA ILE A 418 19.74 -13.51 10.62
C ILE A 418 20.09 -14.46 9.47
N VAL A 419 19.19 -15.41 9.23
CA VAL A 419 19.22 -16.36 8.10
C VAL A 419 18.06 -16.03 7.15
N PRO A 420 18.26 -15.16 6.15
CA PRO A 420 17.16 -14.69 5.32
C PRO A 420 16.69 -15.73 4.29
N PHE A 421 15.38 -15.74 4.08
CA PHE A 421 14.67 -16.51 3.06
C PHE A 421 14.11 -15.62 1.95
N PHE A 422 13.42 -14.52 2.29
CA PHE A 422 12.80 -13.61 1.32
C PHE A 422 12.50 -12.22 1.94
N GLY A 423 12.03 -11.28 1.13
CA GLY A 423 11.46 -10.02 1.62
C GLY A 423 12.48 -9.06 2.23
N ASP A 424 12.14 -8.50 3.39
CA ASP A 424 12.93 -7.54 4.17
C ASP A 424 14.04 -8.18 5.02
N GLN A 425 14.04 -9.50 5.12
CA GLN A 425 14.95 -10.26 5.98
C GLN A 425 16.44 -10.00 5.71
N PRO A 426 16.92 -9.93 4.45
CA PRO A 426 18.31 -9.59 4.17
C PRO A 426 18.68 -8.19 4.67
N PHE A 427 17.78 -7.21 4.48
CA PHE A 427 17.98 -5.83 4.94
C PHE A 427 18.20 -5.79 6.45
N TRP A 428 17.34 -6.45 7.23
CA TRP A 428 17.54 -6.52 8.68
C TRP A 428 18.83 -7.20 9.10
N GLY A 429 19.20 -8.27 8.39
CA GLY A 429 20.47 -8.93 8.59
C GLY A 429 21.67 -8.01 8.38
N GLU A 430 21.64 -7.23 7.30
CA GLU A 430 22.67 -6.22 7.00
C GLU A 430 22.72 -5.13 8.07
N MET A 431 21.56 -4.62 8.53
CA MET A 431 21.50 -3.58 9.56
C MET A 431 22.02 -4.06 10.93
N VAL A 432 21.66 -5.28 11.33
CA VAL A 432 22.13 -5.86 12.59
C VAL A 432 23.64 -6.13 12.56
N ALA A 433 24.14 -6.64 11.43
CA ALA A 433 25.57 -6.87 11.24
C ALA A 433 26.37 -5.56 11.21
N ALA A 434 25.87 -4.54 10.51
CA ALA A 434 26.50 -3.20 10.45
C ALA A 434 26.56 -2.54 11.84
N ALA A 435 25.57 -2.78 12.70
CA ALA A 435 25.57 -2.31 14.08
C ALA A 435 26.46 -3.15 15.03
N GLY A 436 27.09 -4.22 14.54
CA GLY A 436 27.93 -5.12 15.33
C GLY A 436 27.17 -5.98 16.34
N ALA A 437 25.83 -5.98 16.30
CA ALA A 437 24.96 -6.71 17.21
C ALA A 437 24.66 -8.16 16.76
N GLY A 438 25.28 -8.60 15.68
CA GLY A 438 25.13 -9.94 15.11
C GLY A 438 26.14 -10.23 14.02
N ALA A 439 26.22 -11.49 13.59
CA ALA A 439 27.04 -11.88 12.46
C ALA A 439 26.43 -11.40 11.14
N ASN A 440 27.24 -11.40 10.07
CA ASN A 440 26.75 -11.15 8.71
C ASN A 440 25.59 -12.10 8.37
N PRO A 441 24.55 -11.62 7.66
CA PRO A 441 23.42 -12.47 7.29
C PRO A 441 23.84 -13.67 6.47
N ILE A 442 23.25 -14.84 6.77
CA ILE A 442 23.59 -16.10 6.12
C ILE A 442 22.45 -16.50 5.18
N PRO A 443 22.58 -16.35 3.85
CA PRO A 443 21.56 -16.82 2.93
C PRO A 443 21.21 -18.28 3.21
N HIS A 444 19.93 -18.62 3.35
CA HIS A 444 19.52 -19.97 3.78
C HIS A 444 20.10 -21.09 2.90
N GLN A 445 20.32 -20.83 1.61
CA GLN A 445 20.92 -21.78 0.65
C GLN A 445 22.39 -22.05 0.90
N ALA A 446 23.10 -21.11 1.52
CA ALA A 446 24.50 -21.22 1.89
C ALA A 446 24.71 -21.73 3.33
N LEU A 447 23.62 -21.98 4.07
CA LEU A 447 23.69 -22.35 5.47
C LEU A 447 24.31 -23.75 5.63
N THR A 448 25.44 -23.82 6.33
CA THR A 448 26.09 -25.07 6.74
C THR A 448 26.31 -25.09 8.25
N CYS A 449 26.65 -26.26 8.78
CA CYS A 449 26.98 -26.44 10.19
C CYS A 449 28.15 -25.54 10.62
N GLU A 450 29.18 -25.40 9.78
CA GLU A 450 30.36 -24.57 10.04
C GLU A 450 29.99 -23.10 10.13
N ILE A 451 29.23 -22.61 9.13
CA ILE A 451 28.84 -21.20 9.06
C ILE A 451 27.91 -20.83 10.21
N LEU A 452 26.97 -21.72 10.57
CA LEU A 452 26.08 -21.50 11.72
C LEU A 452 26.87 -21.52 13.04
N ALA A 453 27.82 -22.46 13.20
CA ALA A 453 28.68 -22.52 14.37
C ALA A 453 29.51 -21.23 14.53
N ASP A 454 30.08 -20.71 13.45
CA ASP A 454 30.88 -19.49 13.47
C ASP A 454 30.04 -18.26 13.80
N ALA A 455 28.81 -18.18 13.27
CA ALA A 455 27.90 -17.10 13.61
C ALA A 455 27.41 -17.15 15.06
N ILE A 456 27.17 -18.35 15.61
CA ILE A 456 26.89 -18.53 17.04
C ILE A 456 28.08 -18.06 17.88
N ARG A 457 29.30 -18.50 17.54
CA ARG A 457 30.52 -18.05 18.24
C ARG A 457 30.70 -16.55 18.16
N PHE A 458 30.37 -15.92 17.02
CA PHE A 458 30.38 -14.48 16.87
C PHE A 458 29.39 -13.81 17.82
N CYS A 459 28.14 -14.27 17.87
CA CYS A 459 27.12 -13.75 18.78
C CYS A 459 27.54 -13.84 20.26
N LEU A 460 28.28 -14.88 20.64
CA LEU A 460 28.71 -15.10 22.02
C LEU A 460 29.94 -14.27 22.44
N ARG A 461 30.47 -13.41 21.57
CA ARG A 461 31.59 -12.52 21.89
C ARG A 461 31.16 -11.38 22.82
N PRO A 462 31.98 -10.99 23.81
CA PRO A 462 31.67 -9.86 24.69
C PRO A 462 31.38 -8.55 23.95
N GLU A 463 32.08 -8.29 22.85
CA GLU A 463 31.91 -7.08 22.05
C GLU A 463 30.54 -7.04 21.35
N THR A 464 30.05 -8.19 20.88
CA THR A 464 28.74 -8.30 20.24
C THR A 464 27.62 -8.12 21.25
N PHE A 465 27.76 -8.66 22.47
CA PHE A 465 26.85 -8.37 23.58
C PHE A 465 26.84 -6.88 23.94
N ALA A 466 28.01 -6.25 24.02
CA ALA A 466 28.10 -4.82 24.33
C ALA A 466 27.42 -3.96 23.25
N ALA A 467 27.58 -4.30 21.97
CA ALA A 467 26.90 -3.64 20.86
C ALA A 467 25.37 -3.80 20.93
N ALA A 468 24.88 -5.04 21.12
CA ALA A 468 23.45 -5.31 21.28
C ALA A 468 22.87 -4.58 22.49
N LYS A 469 23.61 -4.52 23.60
CA LYS A 469 23.22 -3.81 24.82
C LYS A 469 23.13 -2.30 24.61
N LYS A 470 24.09 -1.69 23.89
CA LYS A 470 24.07 -0.27 23.53
C LYS A 470 22.80 0.09 22.74
N ILE A 471 22.42 -0.75 21.76
CA ILE A 471 21.19 -0.57 21.00
C ILE A 471 19.96 -0.71 21.90
N SER A 472 19.92 -1.75 22.75
CA SER A 472 18.82 -1.96 23.72
C SER A 472 18.60 -0.76 24.62
N ASP A 473 19.67 -0.16 25.14
CA ASP A 473 19.59 0.97 26.07
C ASP A 473 19.00 2.21 25.38
N ARG A 474 19.33 2.45 24.10
CA ARG A 474 18.68 3.52 23.31
C ARG A 474 17.22 3.19 22.98
N MET A 475 16.94 1.98 22.52
CA MET A 475 15.56 1.51 22.23
C MET A 475 14.65 1.53 23.46
N ARG A 476 15.19 1.45 24.68
CA ARG A 476 14.42 1.58 25.93
C ARG A 476 13.89 2.98 26.18
N ALA A 477 14.59 4.00 25.70
CA ALA A 477 14.15 5.39 25.77
C ALA A 477 13.13 5.73 24.67
N GLU A 478 13.10 4.94 23.59
CA GLU A 478 12.21 5.19 22.45
C GLU A 478 10.73 4.97 22.76
N LEU A 479 9.91 5.96 22.39
CA LEU A 479 8.45 5.92 22.45
C LEU A 479 7.84 5.80 21.04
N GLY A 480 8.15 4.70 20.36
CA GLY A 480 7.82 4.50 18.94
C GLY A 480 6.36 4.72 18.58
N VAL A 481 5.45 4.16 19.37
CA VAL A 481 3.99 4.27 19.15
C VAL A 481 3.52 5.72 19.36
N VAL A 482 3.96 6.37 20.44
CA VAL A 482 3.59 7.76 20.76
C VAL A 482 4.10 8.71 19.67
N ARG A 483 5.36 8.57 19.25
CA ARG A 483 5.92 9.39 18.18
C ARG A 483 5.24 9.17 16.84
N ALA A 484 4.79 7.94 16.54
CA ALA A 484 4.01 7.69 15.33
C ALA A 484 2.63 8.36 15.36
N VAL A 485 1.95 8.39 16.50
CA VAL A 485 0.69 9.15 16.65
C VAL A 485 0.92 10.66 16.49
N GLN A 486 2.01 11.18 17.06
CA GLN A 486 2.37 12.59 16.89
C GLN A 486 2.75 12.92 15.43
N SER A 487 3.52 12.06 14.76
CA SER A 487 3.81 12.18 13.34
C SER A 487 2.51 12.18 12.52
N PHE A 488 1.57 11.28 12.83
CA PHE A 488 0.25 11.29 12.22
C PHE A 488 -0.50 12.61 12.44
N HIS A 489 -0.60 13.10 13.68
CA HIS A 489 -1.28 14.36 14.00
C HIS A 489 -0.62 15.57 13.33
N ALA A 490 0.71 15.62 13.28
CA ALA A 490 1.46 16.71 12.64
C ALA A 490 1.26 16.78 11.11
N GLN A 491 0.89 15.65 10.49
CA GLN A 491 0.68 15.52 9.04
C GLN A 491 -0.80 15.66 8.63
N LEU A 492 -1.70 15.77 9.60
CA LEU A 492 -3.09 16.12 9.36
C LEU A 492 -3.22 17.59 8.90
N PRO A 493 -4.29 17.93 8.15
CA PRO A 493 -4.64 19.33 7.93
C PRO A 493 -4.79 20.09 9.26
N PRO A 494 -4.60 21.42 9.26
CA PRO A 494 -4.86 22.25 10.44
C PRO A 494 -6.22 21.92 11.06
N VAL A 495 -6.28 21.89 12.40
CA VAL A 495 -7.45 21.43 13.15
C VAL A 495 -8.71 22.18 12.73
N GLU A 496 -8.61 23.47 12.40
CA GLU A 496 -9.73 24.30 11.96
C GLU A 496 -10.35 23.79 10.65
N LYS A 497 -9.57 23.12 9.78
CA LYS A 497 -10.09 22.46 8.57
C LYS A 497 -10.77 21.13 8.88
N LEU A 498 -10.39 20.47 9.98
CA LEU A 498 -11.02 19.22 10.41
C LEU A 498 -12.36 19.47 11.11
N GLN A 499 -12.54 20.64 11.72
CA GLN A 499 -13.67 20.96 12.59
C GLN A 499 -14.95 21.39 11.86
N CYS A 500 -16.08 20.93 12.38
CA CYS A 500 -17.39 21.52 12.11
C CYS A 500 -17.51 22.91 12.78
N ASP A 501 -18.10 23.87 12.07
CA ASP A 501 -18.21 25.25 12.55
C ASP A 501 -19.23 25.43 13.68
N ILE A 502 -20.16 24.47 13.85
CA ILE A 502 -21.21 24.50 14.89
C ILE A 502 -20.87 23.58 16.06
N LEU A 503 -20.21 22.45 15.79
CA LEU A 503 -19.81 21.45 16.78
C LEU A 503 -18.31 21.18 16.63
N PRO A 504 -17.42 22.00 17.21
CA PRO A 504 -15.97 21.90 17.01
C PRO A 504 -15.37 20.54 17.43
N GLU A 505 -16.04 19.83 18.33
CA GLU A 505 -15.64 18.47 18.75
C GLU A 505 -15.96 17.39 17.69
N GLN A 506 -16.55 17.75 16.56
CA GLN A 506 -16.99 16.83 15.52
C GLN A 506 -16.32 17.15 14.17
N PRO A 507 -15.90 16.12 13.39
CA PRO A 507 -15.26 16.35 12.11
C PRO A 507 -16.25 16.90 11.08
N ALA A 508 -15.79 17.86 10.28
CA ALA A 508 -16.51 18.38 9.13
C ALA A 508 -16.68 17.29 8.07
N ALA A 509 -17.90 17.17 7.53
CA ALA A 509 -18.24 16.22 6.48
C ALA A 509 -19.00 16.86 5.33
N TRP A 510 -19.62 18.02 5.55
CA TRP A 510 -20.47 18.69 4.59
C TRP A 510 -20.15 20.18 4.49
N ASN A 511 -20.17 20.72 3.29
CA ASN A 511 -20.24 22.15 3.02
C ASN A 511 -21.70 22.56 2.83
N TYR A 512 -22.19 23.47 3.65
CA TYR A 512 -23.51 24.09 3.49
C TYR A 512 -23.36 25.51 2.93
N ARG A 513 -24.00 25.77 1.80
CA ARG A 513 -24.08 27.11 1.20
C ARG A 513 -25.30 27.84 1.70
N GLY A 514 -25.10 28.74 2.66
CA GLY A 514 -26.15 29.57 3.24
C GLY A 514 -26.42 30.84 2.43
N ARG A 515 -27.48 31.57 2.80
CA ARG A 515 -27.77 32.89 2.21
C ARG A 515 -26.84 34.00 2.71
N ARG A 516 -26.28 33.85 3.91
CA ARG A 516 -25.44 34.85 4.59
C ARG A 516 -23.99 34.38 4.79
N GLN A 517 -23.80 33.09 5.05
CA GLN A 517 -22.49 32.49 5.27
C GLN A 517 -22.50 31.03 4.85
N ASP A 518 -21.35 30.55 4.38
CA ASP A 518 -21.10 29.14 4.13
C ASP A 518 -20.56 28.49 5.41
N LEU A 519 -20.94 27.24 5.67
CA LEU A 519 -20.61 26.53 6.90
C LEU A 519 -20.10 25.11 6.61
N LYS A 520 -19.10 24.67 7.36
CA LYS A 520 -18.70 23.27 7.48
C LYS A 520 -19.54 22.61 8.56
N LEU A 521 -20.25 21.56 8.20
CA LEU A 521 -21.12 20.80 9.10
C LEU A 521 -20.57 19.39 9.30
N SER A 522 -20.63 18.91 10.53
CA SER A 522 -20.41 17.49 10.83
C SER A 522 -21.59 16.64 10.38
N LYS A 523 -21.39 15.32 10.36
CA LYS A 523 -22.45 14.33 10.09
C LYS A 523 -23.66 14.54 11.01
N VAL A 524 -23.40 14.78 12.30
CA VAL A 524 -24.42 15.04 13.34
C VAL A 524 -25.09 16.41 13.15
N ALA A 525 -24.30 17.47 12.97
CA ALA A 525 -24.84 18.82 12.80
C ALA A 525 -25.74 18.91 11.55
N TYR A 526 -25.34 18.29 10.45
CA TYR A 526 -26.13 18.22 9.24
C TYR A 526 -27.48 17.51 9.47
N GLU A 527 -27.50 16.36 10.15
CA GLU A 527 -28.76 15.63 10.37
C GLU A 527 -29.71 16.42 11.26
N ILE A 528 -29.23 17.04 12.34
CA ILE A 528 -30.03 17.91 13.22
C ILE A 528 -30.64 19.07 12.42
N LEU A 529 -29.84 19.77 11.60
CA LEU A 529 -30.33 20.91 10.82
C LEU A 529 -31.28 20.47 9.70
N LYS A 530 -31.05 19.30 9.11
CA LYS A 530 -31.94 18.70 8.10
C LYS A 530 -33.30 18.37 8.70
N GLU A 531 -33.35 17.76 9.89
CA GLU A 531 -34.60 17.41 10.57
C GLU A 531 -35.37 18.64 11.05
N HIS A 532 -34.69 19.59 11.70
CA HIS A 532 -35.35 20.72 12.36
C HIS A 532 -35.51 21.98 11.49
N LEU A 533 -34.61 22.23 10.55
CA LEU A 533 -34.63 23.42 9.69
C LEU A 533 -34.91 23.12 8.21
N LYS A 534 -35.16 21.85 7.87
CA LYS A 534 -35.52 21.40 6.51
C LYS A 534 -34.55 21.90 5.45
N LEU A 535 -33.25 21.76 5.72
CA LEU A 535 -32.21 22.14 4.76
C LEU A 535 -32.43 21.45 3.40
N GLY A 536 -32.38 22.24 2.32
CA GLY A 536 -32.53 21.73 0.97
C GLY A 536 -31.31 20.91 0.56
N ARG A 537 -31.53 19.72 -0.02
CA ARG A 537 -30.44 18.83 -0.49
C ARG A 537 -29.52 19.48 -1.53
N LYS A 538 -29.97 20.53 -2.23
CA LYS A 538 -29.20 21.28 -3.23
C LYS A 538 -28.23 22.31 -2.63
N SER A 539 -28.37 22.66 -1.35
CA SER A 539 -27.50 23.62 -0.65
C SER A 539 -26.34 22.96 0.08
N VAL A 540 -26.16 21.64 -0.06
CA VAL A 540 -25.13 20.89 0.66
C VAL A 540 -24.30 20.07 -0.32
N THR A 541 -22.98 20.11 -0.16
CA THR A 541 -22.01 19.27 -0.89
C THR A 541 -21.08 18.58 0.11
N LEU A 542 -20.37 17.54 -0.32
CA LEU A 542 -19.37 16.91 0.53
C LEU A 542 -18.26 17.93 0.87
N TYR A 543 -17.72 17.84 2.09
CA TYR A 543 -16.54 18.59 2.50
C TYR A 543 -15.28 17.80 2.13
N GLU A 544 -14.38 18.42 1.36
CA GLU A 544 -13.08 17.83 0.99
C GLU A 544 -12.02 18.25 2.01
N THR A 545 -11.76 17.40 2.99
CA THR A 545 -10.80 17.67 4.07
C THR A 545 -9.36 17.78 3.55
N LYS A 546 -8.97 16.84 2.67
CA LYS A 546 -7.67 16.83 1.99
C LYS A 546 -7.87 16.24 0.58
N PRO A 547 -8.18 17.07 -0.42
CA PRO A 547 -8.37 16.58 -1.79
C PRO A 547 -7.05 16.03 -2.34
N VAL A 548 -7.11 14.87 -2.97
CA VAL A 548 -6.01 14.27 -3.74
C VAL A 548 -6.32 14.46 -5.21
N THR A 549 -5.37 14.96 -6.00
CA THR A 549 -5.54 15.14 -7.44
C THR A 549 -4.38 14.49 -8.16
N ILE A 550 -4.67 13.44 -8.94
CA ILE A 550 -3.68 12.74 -9.74
C ILE A 550 -3.62 13.39 -11.11
N GLU A 551 -2.64 14.27 -11.30
CA GLU A 551 -2.39 14.90 -12.60
C GLU A 551 -1.43 14.03 -13.44
N PRO A 552 -1.83 13.59 -14.65
CA PRO A 552 -0.94 12.88 -15.57
C PRO A 552 0.28 13.74 -15.92
N ARG A 553 1.51 13.29 -15.61
CA ARG A 553 2.72 13.95 -16.08
C ARG A 553 2.89 13.64 -17.57
N ARG A 554 2.54 14.62 -18.40
CA ARG A 554 2.87 14.60 -19.82
C ARG A 554 4.30 15.10 -20.01
N TRP A 555 5.09 14.41 -20.83
CA TRP A 555 6.52 14.68 -21.01
C TRP A 555 6.78 15.60 -22.20
N ASP A 556 6.08 15.34 -23.30
CA ASP A 556 6.14 16.08 -24.55
C ASP A 556 4.84 15.84 -25.35
N PRO A 557 4.49 16.68 -26.34
CA PRO A 557 3.23 16.57 -27.07
C PRO A 557 3.11 15.28 -27.90
N VAL A 558 4.20 14.67 -28.33
CA VAL A 558 4.15 13.44 -29.12
C VAL A 558 3.81 12.28 -28.20
N THR A 559 4.57 12.09 -27.13
CA THR A 559 4.31 10.99 -26.18
C THR A 559 2.97 11.14 -25.48
N SER A 560 2.55 12.36 -25.13
CA SER A 560 1.26 12.61 -24.51
C SER A 560 0.09 12.28 -25.44
N THR A 561 0.11 12.77 -26.67
CA THR A 561 -0.94 12.53 -27.67
C THR A 561 -1.00 11.06 -28.06
N THR A 562 0.16 10.41 -28.27
CA THR A 562 0.22 8.98 -28.57
C THR A 562 -0.32 8.15 -27.39
N SER A 563 0.01 8.49 -26.14
CA SER A 563 -0.51 7.76 -24.98
C SER A 563 -2.02 7.87 -24.82
N ALA A 564 -2.60 9.06 -25.04
CA ALA A 564 -4.04 9.27 -25.02
C ALA A 564 -4.75 8.54 -26.16
N ALA A 565 -4.16 8.54 -27.36
CA ALA A 565 -4.71 7.81 -28.51
C ALA A 565 -4.66 6.28 -28.32
N ILE A 566 -3.60 5.75 -27.71
CA ILE A 566 -3.51 4.32 -27.34
C ILE A 566 -4.57 3.99 -26.28
N GLY A 567 -4.71 4.80 -25.23
CA GLY A 567 -5.76 4.62 -24.20
C GLY A 567 -7.16 4.58 -24.81
N TYR A 568 -7.48 5.59 -25.63
CA TYR A 568 -8.71 5.62 -26.42
C TYR A 568 -8.92 4.36 -27.29
N GLY A 569 -7.87 3.89 -27.98
CA GLY A 569 -7.93 2.68 -28.79
C GLY A 569 -8.20 1.41 -27.97
N VAL A 570 -7.61 1.29 -26.79
CA VAL A 570 -7.85 0.18 -25.85
C VAL A 570 -9.28 0.21 -25.33
N ASP A 571 -9.77 1.37 -24.89
CA ASP A 571 -11.15 1.54 -24.38
C ASP A 571 -12.19 1.23 -25.46
N MET A 572 -11.94 1.71 -26.69
CA MET A 572 -12.79 1.41 -27.84
C MET A 572 -12.81 -0.09 -28.13
N THR A 573 -11.65 -0.76 -28.07
CA THR A 573 -11.56 -2.21 -28.27
C THR A 573 -12.28 -3.00 -27.18
N LYS A 574 -12.14 -2.60 -25.91
CA LYS A 574 -12.86 -3.18 -24.76
C LYS A 574 -14.37 -3.00 -24.94
N ALA A 575 -14.82 -1.81 -25.31
CA ALA A 575 -16.23 -1.51 -25.51
C ALA A 575 -16.83 -2.29 -26.70
N VAL A 576 -16.13 -2.42 -27.83
CA VAL A 576 -16.54 -3.26 -28.96
C VAL A 576 -16.60 -4.74 -28.57
N THR A 577 -15.62 -5.22 -27.78
CA THR A 577 -15.61 -6.60 -27.28
C THR A 577 -16.81 -6.85 -26.36
N ASP A 578 -17.16 -5.88 -25.52
CA ASP A 578 -18.29 -5.96 -24.58
C ASP A 578 -19.65 -6.06 -25.28
N VAL A 579 -19.83 -5.40 -26.43
CA VAL A 579 -21.04 -5.52 -27.27
C VAL A 579 -21.29 -6.98 -27.67
N VAL A 580 -20.23 -7.78 -27.85
CA VAL A 580 -20.34 -9.20 -28.21
C VAL A 580 -20.34 -10.09 -26.97
N ALA A 581 -19.47 -9.81 -25.99
CA ALA A 581 -19.22 -10.69 -24.86
C ALA A 581 -20.33 -10.63 -23.79
N LYS A 582 -20.85 -9.44 -23.45
CA LYS A 582 -21.88 -9.29 -22.40
C LYS A 582 -23.18 -10.05 -22.73
N PRO A 583 -23.74 -9.96 -23.95
CA PRO A 583 -24.93 -10.72 -24.33
C PRO A 583 -24.72 -12.24 -24.25
N VAL A 584 -23.57 -12.73 -24.72
CA VAL A 584 -23.22 -14.16 -24.68
C VAL A 584 -23.11 -14.65 -23.23
N ARG A 585 -22.53 -13.85 -22.32
CA ARG A 585 -22.45 -14.19 -20.89
C ARG A 585 -23.83 -14.24 -20.24
N VAL A 586 -24.70 -13.27 -20.50
CA VAL A 586 -26.10 -13.24 -20.01
C VAL A 586 -26.87 -14.45 -20.53
N TYR A 587 -26.74 -14.76 -21.82
CA TYR A 587 -27.37 -15.91 -22.44
C TYR A 587 -26.87 -17.24 -21.87
N ARG A 588 -25.54 -17.41 -21.69
CA ARG A 588 -24.95 -18.61 -21.08
C ARG A 588 -25.39 -18.80 -19.63
N LYS A 589 -25.45 -17.74 -18.82
CA LYS A 589 -25.97 -17.81 -17.45
C LYS A 589 -27.44 -18.23 -17.43
N ALA A 590 -28.28 -17.67 -18.30
CA ALA A 590 -29.68 -18.06 -18.42
C ALA A 590 -29.86 -19.51 -18.92
N ALA A 591 -29.02 -19.96 -19.86
CA ALA A 591 -29.01 -21.33 -20.36
C ALA A 591 -28.57 -22.34 -19.28
N PHE A 592 -27.57 -21.98 -18.47
CA PHE A 592 -27.09 -22.80 -17.34
C PHE A 592 -28.15 -22.91 -16.24
N ALA A 593 -28.81 -21.81 -15.87
CA ALA A 593 -29.92 -21.81 -14.92
C ALA A 593 -31.10 -22.69 -15.40
N ARG A 594 -31.44 -22.64 -16.71
CA ARG A 594 -32.45 -23.53 -17.32
C ARG A 594 -32.06 -25.00 -17.28
N LYS A 595 -30.77 -25.32 -17.46
CA LYS A 595 -30.25 -26.69 -17.38
C LYS A 595 -30.32 -27.24 -15.94
N GLN A 596 -30.01 -26.39 -14.96
CA GLN A 596 -30.11 -26.74 -13.53
C GLN A 596 -31.57 -26.96 -13.11
N GLN A 597 -32.50 -26.14 -13.60
CA GLN A 597 -33.93 -26.27 -13.32
C GLN A 597 -34.54 -27.53 -13.95
N ARG A 598 -34.15 -27.90 -15.17
CA ARG A 598 -34.53 -29.18 -15.80
C ARG A 598 -33.96 -30.40 -15.05
N SER A 599 -32.74 -30.31 -14.53
CA SER A 599 -32.15 -31.38 -13.71
C SER A 599 -32.90 -31.59 -12.39
N LEU A 600 -33.47 -30.53 -11.81
CA LEU A 600 -34.30 -30.61 -10.59
C LEU A 600 -35.67 -31.22 -10.88
N GLU A 601 -36.28 -30.93 -12.04
CA GLU A 601 -37.57 -31.49 -12.47
C GLU A 601 -37.47 -33.00 -12.81
N ASP A 602 -36.39 -33.43 -13.47
CA ASP A 602 -36.14 -34.86 -13.78
C ASP A 602 -35.88 -35.71 -12.53
N THR A 603 -35.46 -35.11 -11.40
CA THR A 603 -35.23 -35.84 -10.14
C THR A 603 -36.53 -36.06 -9.35
N THR A 604 -37.60 -35.33 -9.65
CA THR A 604 -38.90 -35.42 -8.96
C THR A 604 -39.91 -36.38 -9.61
N ALA A 605 -39.58 -37.00 -10.74
CA ALA A 605 -40.48 -37.87 -11.51
C ALA A 605 -40.15 -39.37 -11.38
N VAL A 606 -40.04 -39.91 -10.16
CA VAL A 606 -40.12 -41.36 -9.87
C VAL A 606 -40.92 -41.57 -8.56
N ALA A 607 -41.98 -42.37 -8.64
CA ALA A 607 -43.19 -42.51 -7.78
C ALA A 607 -42.98 -43.21 -6.40
N PRO A 608 -44.00 -43.64 -5.58
CA PRO A 608 -45.49 -43.63 -5.72
C PRO A 608 -46.34 -43.42 -4.41
N GLY A 609 -47.69 -43.37 -4.53
CA GLY A 609 -48.60 -44.13 -3.62
C GLY A 609 -49.58 -43.42 -2.65
N THR A 610 -50.85 -43.33 -3.06
CA THR A 610 -52.13 -43.71 -2.38
C THR A 610 -52.66 -43.08 -1.05
N VAL A 611 -53.96 -42.73 -1.10
CA VAL A 611 -55.08 -42.77 -0.10
C VAL A 611 -55.68 -41.45 0.45
N GLN A 612 -56.80 -41.08 -0.19
CA GLN A 612 -58.15 -40.67 0.31
C GLN A 612 -58.44 -39.87 1.61
N GLN A 613 -59.03 -38.67 1.37
CA GLN A 613 -60.28 -38.05 1.90
C GLN A 613 -60.69 -38.12 3.40
N THR A 614 -61.01 -36.96 3.98
CA THR A 614 -62.41 -36.58 4.34
C THR A 614 -62.56 -35.09 4.74
N THR A 615 -63.76 -34.57 4.46
CA THR A 615 -64.28 -33.18 4.54
C THR A 615 -64.89 -32.82 5.89
N LEU A 616 -65.00 -31.51 6.22
CA LEU A 616 -66.20 -30.89 6.83
C LEU A 616 -66.12 -29.35 6.81
N ASN A 617 -67.19 -28.72 6.33
CA ASN A 617 -67.48 -27.27 6.35
C ASN A 617 -68.03 -26.84 7.71
N ASP A 618 -67.74 -25.62 8.17
CA ASP A 618 -68.78 -24.77 8.77
C ASP A 618 -68.49 -23.26 8.69
N LEU A 619 -69.59 -22.49 8.70
CA LEU A 619 -69.85 -21.12 8.27
C LEU A 619 -69.33 -19.98 9.18
N GLY A 620 -69.06 -18.80 8.59
CA GLY A 620 -68.95 -17.55 9.39
C GLY A 620 -68.38 -16.28 8.74
N LYS A 621 -69.07 -15.71 7.73
CA LYS A 621 -69.22 -14.27 7.39
C LYS A 621 -68.01 -13.29 7.46
N THR A 622 -67.53 -12.94 6.25
CA THR A 622 -67.27 -11.60 5.67
C THR A 622 -66.39 -10.56 6.41
N GLN A 623 -65.20 -10.31 5.83
CA GLN A 623 -64.77 -9.00 5.31
C GLN A 623 -63.74 -9.21 4.19
N ALA A 624 -64.06 -8.79 2.97
CA ALA A 624 -63.26 -9.00 1.78
C ALA A 624 -62.14 -7.95 1.68
N ALA A 625 -60.91 -8.34 2.07
CA ALA A 625 -59.69 -7.66 1.67
C ALA A 625 -59.12 -8.37 0.43
N SER A 626 -58.91 -7.59 -0.62
CA SER A 626 -58.33 -7.96 -1.90
C SER A 626 -56.98 -8.65 -1.74
N ARG A 627 -56.94 -9.95 -2.03
CA ARG A 627 -55.72 -10.73 -2.22
C ARG A 627 -55.04 -10.28 -3.52
N PRO A 628 -53.72 -10.03 -3.55
CA PRO A 628 -53.01 -9.73 -4.78
C PRO A 628 -53.07 -10.92 -5.73
N GLU A 629 -53.40 -10.66 -6.99
CA GLU A 629 -53.30 -11.62 -8.07
C GLU A 629 -51.87 -12.20 -8.13
N LEU A 630 -51.77 -13.53 -8.12
CA LEU A 630 -50.56 -14.22 -8.58
C LEU A 630 -50.30 -13.78 -10.02
N PRO A 631 -49.10 -13.28 -10.37
CA PRO A 631 -48.81 -12.90 -11.74
C PRO A 631 -48.81 -14.17 -12.60
N ARG A 632 -49.67 -14.17 -13.63
CA ARG A 632 -49.63 -15.13 -14.74
C ARG A 632 -48.19 -15.18 -15.30
N PRO A 633 -47.68 -16.35 -15.70
CA PRO A 633 -46.33 -16.45 -16.24
C PRO A 633 -46.26 -15.63 -17.53
N ARG A 634 -45.51 -14.52 -17.50
CA ARG A 634 -45.17 -13.78 -18.70
C ARG A 634 -44.25 -14.63 -19.57
N SER A 635 -44.70 -14.78 -20.81
CA SER A 635 -44.09 -15.38 -21.99
C SER A 635 -42.57 -15.33 -22.10
N CYS A 636 -42.02 -16.39 -22.71
CA CYS A 636 -40.73 -16.45 -23.40
C CYS A 636 -40.27 -15.10 -23.98
N GLY A 637 -39.26 -14.47 -23.35
CA GLY A 637 -38.65 -13.23 -23.83
C GLY A 637 -37.56 -12.66 -22.91
N ALA A 638 -37.58 -13.03 -21.62
CA ALA A 638 -36.67 -12.50 -20.59
C ALA A 638 -35.16 -12.51 -20.93
N PRO A 639 -34.55 -13.58 -21.51
CA PRO A 639 -33.12 -13.58 -21.79
C PRO A 639 -32.75 -12.73 -23.03
N ILE A 640 -33.67 -12.57 -23.99
CA ILE A 640 -33.45 -11.75 -25.20
C ILE A 640 -33.56 -10.26 -24.84
N GLY A 641 -34.53 -9.89 -24.00
CA GLY A 641 -34.67 -8.52 -23.49
C GLY A 641 -33.46 -8.07 -22.65
N ALA A 642 -32.97 -8.91 -21.73
CA ALA A 642 -31.78 -8.60 -20.93
C ALA A 642 -30.50 -8.51 -21.78
N ALA A 643 -30.35 -9.38 -22.78
CA ALA A 643 -29.24 -9.31 -23.74
C ALA A 643 -29.29 -8.04 -24.61
N ALA A 644 -30.48 -7.64 -25.08
CA ALA A 644 -30.68 -6.42 -25.86
C ALA A 644 -30.40 -5.14 -25.05
N VAL A 645 -30.81 -5.10 -23.78
CA VAL A 645 -30.48 -4.00 -22.86
C VAL A 645 -28.97 -3.92 -22.62
N ALA A 646 -28.28 -5.05 -22.47
CA ALA A 646 -26.83 -5.10 -22.33
C ALA A 646 -26.08 -4.66 -23.61
N CYS A 647 -26.60 -4.96 -24.81
CA CYS A 647 -26.10 -4.42 -26.06
C CYS A 647 -26.27 -2.89 -26.15
N ALA A 648 -27.47 -2.38 -25.84
CA ALA A 648 -27.79 -0.97 -25.95
C ALA A 648 -26.96 -0.11 -24.98
N SER A 649 -26.77 -0.57 -23.73
CA SER A 649 -25.88 0.10 -22.78
C SER A 649 -24.42 0.09 -23.25
N SER A 650 -23.97 -1.00 -23.87
CA SER A 650 -22.60 -1.10 -24.42
C SER A 650 -22.38 -0.19 -25.63
N LEU A 651 -23.39 -0.01 -26.50
CA LEU A 651 -23.35 0.95 -27.62
C LEU A 651 -23.36 2.41 -27.14
N GLY A 652 -24.17 2.73 -26.12
CA GLY A 652 -24.13 4.06 -25.49
C GLY A 652 -22.78 4.39 -24.86
N HIS A 653 -22.11 3.37 -24.30
CA HIS A 653 -20.75 3.49 -23.77
C HIS A 653 -19.72 3.76 -24.89
N ILE A 654 -19.82 3.10 -26.05
CA ILE A 654 -18.94 3.37 -27.22
C ILE A 654 -19.04 4.84 -27.67
N LEU A 655 -20.26 5.37 -27.77
CA LEU A 655 -20.46 6.76 -28.18
C LEU A 655 -19.83 7.74 -27.17
N THR A 656 -20.02 7.48 -25.87
CA THR A 656 -19.47 8.29 -24.78
C THR A 656 -17.93 8.25 -24.75
N LEU A 657 -17.34 7.08 -24.97
CA LEU A 657 -15.88 6.92 -25.08
C LEU A 657 -15.32 7.60 -26.33
N HIS A 658 -16.03 7.55 -27.46
CA HIS A 658 -15.64 8.24 -28.69
C HIS A 658 -15.62 9.75 -28.51
N THR A 659 -16.67 10.31 -27.89
CA THR A 659 -16.74 11.75 -27.64
C THR A 659 -15.69 12.21 -26.62
N LYS A 660 -15.53 11.49 -25.50
CA LYS A 660 -14.48 11.77 -24.51
C LYS A 660 -13.08 11.71 -25.14
N GLY A 661 -12.76 10.62 -25.83
CA GLY A 661 -11.43 10.40 -26.39
C GLY A 661 -11.02 11.43 -27.45
N VAL A 662 -11.89 11.71 -28.42
CA VAL A 662 -11.59 12.60 -29.55
C VAL A 662 -11.64 14.07 -29.18
N PHE A 663 -12.63 14.49 -28.37
CA PHE A 663 -12.87 15.91 -28.10
C PHE A 663 -12.26 16.39 -26.78
N VAL A 664 -11.96 15.49 -25.84
CA VAL A 664 -11.43 15.86 -24.51
C VAL A 664 -10.02 15.31 -24.34
N ASP A 665 -9.83 13.99 -24.34
CA ASP A 665 -8.58 13.37 -23.89
C ASP A 665 -7.39 13.66 -24.81
N VAL A 666 -7.56 13.51 -26.13
CA VAL A 666 -6.48 13.74 -27.12
C VAL A 666 -6.07 15.22 -27.18
N PRO A 667 -7.00 16.19 -27.30
CA PRO A 667 -6.64 17.62 -27.25
C PRO A 667 -6.05 18.05 -25.90
N LEU A 668 -6.56 17.53 -24.77
CA LEU A 668 -6.03 17.83 -23.43
C LEU A 668 -4.61 17.31 -23.27
N ALA A 669 -4.36 16.05 -23.64
CA ALA A 669 -3.03 15.47 -23.60
C ALA A 669 -2.05 16.21 -24.52
N THR A 670 -2.48 16.65 -25.71
CA THR A 670 -1.66 17.49 -26.61
C THR A 670 -1.28 18.80 -25.92
N THR A 671 -2.25 19.44 -25.27
CA THR A 671 -2.06 20.70 -24.54
C THR A 671 -1.09 20.56 -23.38
N GLU A 672 -1.29 19.55 -22.54
CA GLU A 672 -0.42 19.23 -21.41
C GLU A 672 1.00 18.87 -21.87
N GLY A 673 1.13 18.11 -22.96
CA GLY A 673 2.44 17.78 -23.54
C GLY A 673 3.17 19.02 -24.04
N LEU A 674 2.48 19.98 -24.67
CA LEU A 674 3.05 21.27 -25.05
C LEU A 674 3.49 22.10 -23.83
N ARG A 675 2.72 22.06 -22.72
CA ARG A 675 3.07 22.73 -21.46
C ARG A 675 4.30 22.15 -20.79
N ALA A 676 4.59 20.88 -21.02
CA ALA A 676 5.73 20.21 -20.42
C ALA A 676 7.08 20.51 -21.10
N ILE A 677 7.07 21.01 -22.35
CA ILE A 677 8.29 21.25 -23.14
C ILE A 677 9.32 22.15 -22.43
N PRO A 678 8.95 23.26 -21.75
CA PRO A 678 9.92 24.07 -21.01
C PRO A 678 10.70 23.28 -19.94
N LYS A 679 10.12 22.24 -19.34
CA LYS A 679 10.83 21.36 -18.37
C LYS A 679 12.02 20.66 -19.00
N LEU A 680 11.95 20.31 -20.29
CA LEU A 680 13.01 19.59 -21.00
C LEU A 680 14.30 20.42 -21.14
N TYR A 681 14.23 21.73 -20.98
CA TYR A 681 15.38 22.64 -21.07
C TYR A 681 15.66 23.40 -19.76
N GLY A 682 15.09 22.93 -18.64
CA GLY A 682 15.39 23.41 -17.29
C GLY A 682 14.57 24.61 -16.80
N HIS A 683 13.46 24.94 -17.46
CA HIS A 683 12.55 26.00 -17.03
C HIS A 683 11.40 25.45 -16.17
N GLU A 684 10.97 26.22 -15.17
CA GLU A 684 9.81 25.89 -14.37
C GLU A 684 8.52 26.07 -15.18
N VAL A 685 7.57 25.17 -14.98
CA VAL A 685 6.23 25.25 -15.59
C VAL A 685 5.26 25.68 -14.51
N ARG A 686 4.46 26.71 -14.79
CA ARG A 686 3.44 27.20 -13.87
C ARG A 686 2.37 26.14 -13.63
N ASP A 687 2.02 25.99 -12.36
CA ASP A 687 0.82 25.29 -11.94
C ASP A 687 -0.38 26.22 -12.10
N HIS A 688 -1.43 25.75 -12.76
CA HIS A 688 -2.64 26.51 -13.01
C HIS A 688 -3.80 26.11 -12.09
N GLY A 689 -3.58 25.16 -11.19
CA GLY A 689 -4.60 24.61 -10.31
C GLY A 689 -5.52 23.59 -10.99
N PRO A 690 -6.26 22.79 -10.20
CA PRO A 690 -7.06 21.69 -10.72
C PRO A 690 -8.31 22.20 -11.46
N VAL A 691 -8.64 21.55 -12.58
CA VAL A 691 -9.89 21.75 -13.32
C VAL A 691 -10.96 20.83 -12.74
N ARG A 692 -11.95 21.40 -12.05
CA ARG A 692 -12.99 20.64 -11.32
C ARG A 692 -14.38 20.75 -11.95
N ASP A 693 -14.61 21.82 -12.69
CA ASP A 693 -15.88 22.12 -13.36
C ASP A 693 -15.65 23.07 -14.55
N TRP A 694 -16.71 23.42 -15.27
CA TRP A 694 -16.61 24.30 -16.45
C TRP A 694 -16.09 25.70 -16.11
N LYS A 695 -16.37 26.21 -14.90
CA LYS A 695 -15.95 27.56 -14.48
C LYS A 695 -14.45 27.60 -14.21
N SER A 696 -13.98 26.66 -13.40
CA SER A 696 -12.56 26.47 -13.12
C SER A 696 -11.80 26.13 -14.40
N GLY A 697 -12.35 25.29 -15.28
CA GLY A 697 -11.77 25.01 -16.61
C GLY A 697 -11.61 26.25 -17.48
N ALA A 698 -12.66 27.08 -17.59
CA ALA A 698 -12.60 28.33 -18.36
C ALA A 698 -11.65 29.36 -17.73
N GLU A 699 -11.60 29.45 -16.40
CA GLU A 699 -10.66 30.32 -15.68
C GLU A 699 -9.21 29.89 -15.90
N VAL A 700 -8.93 28.59 -15.77
CA VAL A 700 -7.62 27.99 -16.01
C VAL A 700 -7.20 28.19 -17.47
N ALA A 701 -8.12 28.00 -18.43
CA ALA A 701 -7.87 28.21 -19.86
C ALA A 701 -7.59 29.70 -20.17
N GLY A 702 -8.38 30.62 -19.62
CA GLY A 702 -8.19 32.06 -19.79
C GLY A 702 -6.86 32.55 -19.22
N LYS A 703 -6.51 32.13 -18.00
CA LYS A 703 -5.21 32.40 -17.38
C LYS A 703 -4.07 31.83 -18.22
N ASN A 704 -4.19 30.57 -18.65
CA ASN A 704 -3.19 29.92 -19.51
C ASN A 704 -2.96 30.66 -20.83
N PHE A 705 -4.03 31.12 -21.48
CA PHE A 705 -3.92 31.85 -22.73
C PHE A 705 -3.22 33.20 -22.54
N ALA A 706 -3.62 33.97 -21.52
CA ALA A 706 -3.00 35.25 -21.21
C ALA A 706 -1.52 35.13 -20.84
N TYR A 707 -1.17 34.14 -20.00
CA TYR A 707 0.22 33.86 -19.64
C TYR A 707 1.04 33.30 -20.82
N GLY A 708 0.48 32.37 -21.59
CA GLY A 708 1.17 31.80 -22.75
C GLY A 708 1.49 32.85 -23.82
N LEU A 709 0.61 33.84 -24.01
CA LEU A 709 0.84 34.97 -24.92
C LEU A 709 1.91 35.93 -24.39
N THR A 710 1.82 36.31 -23.10
CA THR A 710 2.74 37.28 -22.49
C THR A 710 4.13 36.69 -22.30
N GLU A 711 4.26 35.50 -21.73
CA GLU A 711 5.55 34.83 -21.53
C GLU A 711 6.21 34.39 -22.83
N GLY A 712 5.43 33.88 -23.80
CA GLY A 712 5.99 33.51 -25.10
C GLY A 712 6.67 34.70 -25.79
N ILE A 713 6.05 35.89 -25.72
CA ILE A 713 6.64 37.12 -26.27
C ILE A 713 7.81 37.61 -25.41
N VAL A 714 7.69 37.58 -24.08
CA VAL A 714 8.77 38.03 -23.17
C VAL A 714 10.02 37.15 -23.27
N ASP A 715 9.86 35.83 -23.34
CA ASP A 715 10.97 34.86 -23.45
C ASP A 715 11.79 35.05 -24.73
N LEU A 716 11.18 35.56 -25.81
CA LEU A 716 11.88 35.90 -27.05
C LEU A 716 12.96 36.97 -26.85
N PHE A 717 12.78 37.86 -25.86
CA PHE A 717 13.71 38.95 -25.58
C PHE A 717 14.56 38.70 -24.32
N VAL A 718 14.01 38.02 -23.31
CA VAL A 718 14.70 37.80 -22.02
C VAL A 718 15.72 36.67 -22.10
N GLU A 719 15.41 35.54 -22.76
CA GLU A 719 16.32 34.39 -22.84
C GLU A 719 17.62 34.69 -23.63
N PRO A 720 17.61 35.45 -24.76
CA PRO A 720 18.83 35.88 -25.43
C PRO A 720 19.71 36.79 -24.56
N VAL A 721 19.11 37.70 -23.78
CA VAL A 721 19.84 38.58 -22.87
C VAL A 721 20.44 37.80 -21.70
N ARG A 722 19.68 36.85 -21.14
CA ARG A 722 20.14 35.97 -20.06
C ARG A 722 21.27 35.05 -20.52
N GLY A 723 21.10 34.40 -21.68
CA GLY A 723 22.12 33.56 -22.29
C GLY A 723 23.38 34.36 -22.65
N GLY A 724 23.22 35.57 -23.19
CA GLY A 724 24.33 36.48 -23.49
C GLY A 724 25.18 36.86 -22.29
N ARG A 725 24.55 37.03 -21.11
CA ARG A 725 25.26 37.28 -19.85
C ARG A 725 26.02 36.06 -19.31
N GLN A 726 25.60 34.84 -19.67
CA GLN A 726 26.18 33.59 -19.14
C GLN A 726 27.26 33.00 -20.07
N GLU A 727 27.06 33.05 -21.39
CA GLU A 727 27.92 32.36 -22.37
C GLU A 727 28.28 33.23 -23.59
N GLY A 728 28.11 34.57 -23.51
CA GLY A 728 28.43 35.49 -24.61
C GLY A 728 27.59 35.22 -25.88
N ALA A 729 28.19 35.35 -27.06
CA ALA A 729 27.48 35.20 -28.34
C ALA A 729 26.82 33.81 -28.52
N LEU A 730 27.45 32.75 -28.01
CA LEU A 730 26.91 31.39 -28.03
C LEU A 730 25.66 31.28 -27.14
N GLY A 731 25.67 31.98 -26.00
CA GLY A 731 24.53 32.08 -25.10
C GLY A 731 23.37 32.89 -25.68
N VAL A 732 23.64 33.97 -26.43
CA VAL A 732 22.60 34.72 -27.16
C VAL A 732 21.89 33.82 -28.18
N ALA A 733 22.65 33.04 -28.96
CA ALA A 733 22.09 32.12 -29.95
C ALA A 733 21.25 31.00 -29.30
N LYS A 734 21.74 30.41 -28.19
CA LYS A 734 20.98 29.44 -27.39
C LYS A 734 19.71 30.04 -26.80
N GLY A 735 19.78 31.27 -26.29
CA GLY A 735 18.64 32.00 -25.74
C GLY A 735 17.59 32.34 -26.79
N LEU A 736 17.99 32.72 -28.00
CA LEU A 736 17.09 32.95 -29.13
C LEU A 736 16.38 31.66 -29.56
N GLY A 737 17.11 30.55 -29.60
CA GLY A 737 16.53 29.22 -29.85
C GLY A 737 15.48 28.83 -28.80
N LYS A 738 15.78 29.06 -27.51
CA LYS A 738 14.83 28.81 -26.40
C LYS A 738 13.59 29.71 -26.50
N GLY A 739 13.74 30.99 -26.81
CA GLY A 739 12.63 31.93 -26.98
C GLY A 739 11.69 31.56 -28.14
N LEU A 740 12.23 31.15 -29.29
CA LEU A 740 11.43 30.69 -30.44
C LEU A 740 10.67 29.39 -30.14
N VAL A 741 11.29 28.45 -29.42
CA VAL A 741 10.62 27.23 -28.94
C VAL A 741 9.52 27.58 -27.93
N SER A 742 9.73 28.55 -27.04
CA SER A 742 8.73 29.03 -26.07
C SER A 742 7.48 29.57 -26.79
N ILE A 743 7.66 30.41 -27.82
CA ILE A 743 6.54 30.90 -28.67
C ILE A 743 5.79 29.75 -29.33
N GLY A 744 6.51 28.81 -29.95
CA GLY A 744 5.93 27.69 -30.69
C GLY A 744 5.19 26.69 -29.80
N THR A 745 5.33 26.76 -28.48
CA THR A 745 4.78 25.77 -27.54
C THR A 745 3.80 26.37 -26.55
N LYS A 746 4.12 27.52 -25.94
CA LYS A 746 3.24 28.22 -24.97
C LYS A 746 1.97 28.78 -25.63
N ILE A 747 2.07 29.39 -26.81
CA ILE A 747 0.91 30.02 -27.49
C ILE A 747 -0.11 28.96 -27.98
N PRO A 748 0.30 27.87 -28.66
CA PRO A 748 -0.65 26.81 -29.04
C PRO A 748 -1.29 26.13 -27.83
N SER A 749 -0.56 25.91 -26.73
CA SER A 749 -1.12 25.30 -25.51
C SER A 749 -2.29 26.10 -24.92
N GLY A 750 -2.25 27.43 -24.99
CA GLY A 750 -3.37 28.29 -24.58
C GLY A 750 -4.59 28.17 -25.50
N LYS A 751 -4.36 28.07 -26.83
CA LYS A 751 -5.44 27.97 -27.83
C LYS A 751 -6.17 26.62 -27.79
N PHE A 752 -5.46 25.52 -27.61
CA PHE A 752 -6.09 24.19 -27.51
C PHE A 752 -6.95 24.05 -26.25
N MET A 753 -6.54 24.63 -25.11
CA MET A 753 -7.36 24.59 -23.89
C MET A 753 -8.67 25.39 -24.03
N GLN A 754 -8.63 26.53 -24.71
CA GLN A 754 -9.83 27.31 -25.02
C GLN A 754 -10.81 26.52 -25.92
N LEU A 755 -10.29 25.72 -26.86
CA LEU A 755 -11.09 24.85 -27.73
C LEU A 755 -11.75 23.70 -26.94
N ILE A 756 -11.04 23.09 -25.99
CA ILE A 756 -11.56 22.03 -25.11
C ILE A 756 -12.71 22.54 -24.25
N CYS A 757 -12.59 23.73 -23.65
CA CYS A 757 -13.67 24.34 -22.88
C CYS A 757 -14.93 24.65 -23.71
N ILE A 758 -14.77 24.93 -25.01
CA ILE A 758 -15.88 25.17 -25.94
C ILE A 758 -16.53 23.85 -26.39
N MET A 759 -15.76 22.76 -26.53
CA MET A 759 -16.25 21.49 -27.07
C MET A 759 -16.78 20.50 -26.03
N ALA A 760 -16.29 20.54 -24.79
CA ALA A 760 -16.67 19.57 -23.75
C ALA A 760 -18.12 19.72 -23.22
N TYR A 761 -18.86 20.76 -23.61
CA TYR A 761 -20.19 21.06 -23.04
C TYR A 761 -21.22 21.58 -24.06
N ASN A 762 -21.12 21.17 -25.34
CA ASN A 762 -22.24 21.19 -26.29
C ASN A 762 -22.90 19.81 -26.38
#